data_AF-A0A5C4YA83-F1
#
_entry.id   AF-A0A5C4YA83-F1
#
_cell.length_a   1.000
_cell.length_b   1.000
_cell.length_c   1.000
_cell.angle_alpha   90.00
_cell.angle_beta   90.00
_cell.angle_gamma   90.00
#
_symmetry.space_group_name_H-M   'P 1'
#
loop_
_entity.id
_entity.type
_entity.pdbx_description
1 polymer ?
#
loop_
_entity_poly.entity_id
_entity_poly.type
_entity_poly.pdbx_seq_one_letter_code
_entity_poly.pdbx_strand_id
1 'polypeptide(L)'
;MKLRTLGDLSVEGITFRRQKVLLLLAYLCAEGPQPRRRLAELFWPEAANPMNSLAQHLVHLRTLPGAVQEDGSRVEVGAGMQCDVRQLRALAGGNRLEEATALYGGPFLDTLNIPLGADLEEWVFETREALAREVRGLWLTLAAGAAAHGRAADAGELAARALNLRGAPPPDELELPRLHHLLHLAGHPLAAGVARDAHALGLTLGVAPELAAAAFVGREQELAQLARLGAGKVAWVSGPGGMGKSALLLALARSGGWTVLKARADRPYGTLEPLAGGTPVTPAAPLAPLRDPALRVAVDSWEGADDATQAALTLAAHQRPGAAVVIVSRRHPPFGVDLHLELGPLPHAALAGHAGLHELTEGHPTLVGAALAGEALDGRQGARIRALPPLARDIFLLLALQETPDLRATARALGLNAADFALTLSQLTVEGLTRENGQVYAAAFAREKIERIHVHAHLLHLKLARALPDETAWPHYAAAGDLWEDADEDRAARTAALRATALLERGYPGEAVALLDRFTHRPELAVPHAWALLGAGRSAEALGRLQTLTPAQHGGAVTVAQATALVRLGRHEEAAALAREVRGSGPDAARATSVLAHAANIRGAWEEARRHAQIAADLWQLGGHEEERLNELVLLAKMRVRLGAAPADAFREVLEGSRGRPSVRGTALVNYAQVLLDVGQAERADTVMQEAVTELKTAGDRLGLASAYINLGVRRHLQGRLPEAATLYRQALGELAGTGSVRQMGLALSNLSEIEGDLSAFEDTLEMLTRAGQHELADHIRRNATIVAPAAAHALRS
;
A
#
# COMPACT_ATOMS: atom_id res chain seq x y z
N MET A 1 19.41 68.40 19.28
CA MET A 1 19.71 67.70 20.56
C MET A 1 18.73 66.57 20.74
N LYS A 2 19.11 65.51 21.47
CA LYS A 2 18.24 64.35 21.71
C LYS A 2 17.98 64.17 23.20
N LEU A 3 16.70 64.19 23.57
CA LEU A 3 16.23 63.74 24.86
C LEU A 3 16.16 62.21 24.86
N ARG A 4 16.79 61.60 25.85
CA ARG A 4 16.69 60.17 26.17
C ARG A 4 15.66 60.02 27.27
N THR A 5 14.69 59.14 27.03
CA THR A 5 13.59 58.82 27.94
C THR A 5 13.35 57.32 28.09
N LEU A 6 13.89 56.48 27.19
CA LEU A 6 13.82 55.02 27.27
C LEU A 6 15.04 54.48 28.05
N GLY A 7 14.84 54.13 29.32
CA GLY A 7 15.89 53.81 30.28
C GLY A 7 16.26 55.03 31.11
N ASP A 8 17.26 55.79 30.69
CA ASP A 8 17.73 56.98 31.43
C ASP A 8 16.97 58.25 31.01
N LEU A 9 16.82 59.21 31.94
CA LEU A 9 16.28 60.55 31.68
C LEU A 9 17.42 61.58 31.58
N SER A 10 17.88 61.84 30.37
CA SER A 10 19.00 62.75 30.11
C SER A 10 18.94 63.41 28.73
N VAL A 11 19.67 64.51 28.56
CA VAL A 11 19.85 65.17 27.25
C VAL A 11 21.25 64.88 26.75
N GLU A 12 21.35 64.36 25.53
CA GLU A 12 22.62 63.97 24.94
C GLU A 12 23.58 65.16 24.83
N GLY A 13 24.80 64.99 25.36
CA GLY A 13 25.86 65.99 25.32
C GLY A 13 25.81 67.06 26.43
N ILE A 14 24.82 67.03 27.34
CA ILE A 14 24.68 68.03 28.43
C ILE A 14 24.38 67.33 29.76
N THR A 15 25.18 67.61 30.80
CA THR A 15 24.87 67.16 32.16
C THR A 15 23.82 68.07 32.80
N PHE A 16 22.56 67.63 32.82
CA PHE A 16 21.45 68.41 33.35
C PHE A 16 20.77 67.70 34.53
N ARG A 17 20.97 68.22 35.75
CA ARG A 17 20.58 67.53 37.01
C ARG A 17 19.13 67.73 37.46
N ARG A 18 18.36 68.59 36.80
CA ARG A 18 16.99 68.94 37.25
C ARG A 18 15.95 67.98 36.66
N GLN A 19 15.73 66.85 37.32
CA GLN A 19 14.85 65.79 36.83
C GLN A 19 13.41 66.25 36.56
N LYS A 20 12.80 67.09 37.43
CA LYS A 20 11.43 67.60 37.22
C LYS A 20 11.28 68.47 35.96
N VAL A 21 12.35 69.17 35.59
CA VAL A 21 12.43 69.97 34.36
C VAL A 21 12.51 69.06 33.12
N LEU A 22 13.33 68.00 33.17
CA LEU A 22 13.41 67.01 32.08
C LEU A 22 12.13 66.17 31.96
N LEU A 23 11.46 65.87 33.06
CA LEU A 23 10.15 65.21 33.08
C LEU A 23 9.10 66.04 32.35
N LEU A 24 9.08 67.37 32.56
CA LEU A 24 8.19 68.28 31.82
C LEU A 24 8.46 68.22 30.31
N LEU A 25 9.73 68.17 29.90
CA LEU A 25 10.10 68.03 28.49
C LEU A 25 9.71 66.65 27.92
N ALA A 26 9.91 65.57 28.69
CA ALA A 26 9.50 64.22 28.32
C ALA A 26 7.98 64.11 28.16
N TYR A 27 7.21 64.73 29.06
CA TYR A 27 5.75 64.82 28.98
C TYR A 27 5.30 65.52 27.69
N LEU A 28 5.86 66.69 27.37
CA LEU A 28 5.56 67.39 26.12
C LEU A 28 5.99 66.58 24.88
N CYS A 29 7.05 65.78 24.97
CA CYS A 29 7.46 64.87 23.89
C CYS A 29 6.41 63.78 23.66
N ALA A 30 5.91 63.15 24.73
CA ALA A 30 4.93 62.07 24.63
C ALA A 30 3.53 62.56 24.25
N GLU A 31 3.04 63.64 24.89
CA GLU A 31 1.66 64.14 24.79
C GLU A 31 1.46 65.23 23.73
N GLY A 32 2.54 65.79 23.18
CA GLY A 32 2.46 66.90 22.23
C GLY A 32 2.18 68.26 22.89
N PRO A 33 1.67 69.25 22.14
CA PRO A 33 1.41 70.60 22.65
C PRO A 33 0.39 70.61 23.78
N GLN A 34 0.64 71.32 24.88
CA GLN A 34 -0.24 71.31 26.05
C GLN A 34 -0.55 72.72 26.57
N PRO A 35 -1.77 73.00 27.05
CA PRO A 35 -2.11 74.28 27.67
C PRO A 35 -1.27 74.55 28.93
N ARG A 36 -0.80 75.79 29.12
CA ARG A 36 -0.01 76.18 30.29
C ARG A 36 -0.72 75.88 31.61
N ARG A 37 -2.03 76.12 31.67
CA ARG A 37 -2.85 75.90 32.87
C ARG A 37 -2.83 74.42 33.30
N ARG A 38 -3.03 73.51 32.34
CA ARG A 38 -2.98 72.06 32.58
C ARG A 38 -1.61 71.61 33.06
N LEU A 39 -0.53 72.10 32.44
CA LEU A 39 0.84 71.76 32.85
C LEU A 39 1.13 72.25 34.28
N ALA A 40 0.69 73.45 34.63
CA ALA A 40 0.88 74.02 35.95
C ALA A 40 0.14 73.20 37.03
N GLU A 41 -1.14 72.89 36.81
CA GLU A 41 -1.99 72.10 37.71
C GLU A 41 -1.46 70.66 37.88
N LEU A 42 -1.02 70.01 36.80
CA LEU A 42 -0.52 68.63 36.83
C LEU A 42 0.85 68.49 37.52
N PHE A 43 1.80 69.39 37.25
CA PHE A 43 3.16 69.27 37.78
C PHE A 43 3.32 69.87 39.18
N TRP A 44 2.46 70.82 39.57
CA TRP A 44 2.53 71.49 40.87
C TRP A 44 1.13 71.67 41.51
N PRO A 45 0.37 70.59 41.76
CA PRO A 45 -0.98 70.69 42.32
C PRO A 45 -1.03 71.36 43.70
N GLU A 46 -0.01 71.11 44.53
CA GLU A 46 0.09 71.64 45.91
C GLU A 46 0.78 73.01 46.02
N ALA A 47 1.19 73.62 44.90
CA ALA A 47 1.89 74.90 44.96
C ALA A 47 0.92 76.06 45.20
N ALA A 48 1.30 77.01 46.08
CA ALA A 48 0.52 78.23 46.31
C ALA A 48 0.30 79.06 45.03
N ASN A 49 1.22 78.97 44.05
CA ASN A 49 1.04 79.51 42.71
C ASN A 49 1.66 78.56 41.65
N PRO A 50 0.86 77.62 41.11
CA PRO A 50 1.34 76.61 40.16
C PRO A 50 1.87 77.23 38.85
N MET A 51 1.26 78.33 38.39
CA MET A 51 1.64 79.01 37.14
C MET A 51 3.03 79.65 37.22
N ASN A 52 3.37 80.24 38.38
CA ASN A 52 4.71 80.77 38.62
C ASN A 52 5.77 79.64 38.65
N SER A 53 5.42 78.50 39.25
CA SER A 53 6.29 77.32 39.28
C SER A 53 6.57 76.78 37.86
N LEU A 54 5.55 76.72 37.01
CA LEU A 54 5.70 76.39 35.58
C LEU A 54 6.62 77.39 34.86
N ALA A 55 6.40 78.69 35.03
CA ALA A 55 7.21 79.72 34.38
C ALA A 55 8.71 79.59 34.73
N GLN A 56 9.05 79.31 35.99
CA GLN A 56 10.43 79.07 36.42
C GLN A 56 11.04 77.82 35.75
N HIS A 57 10.28 76.72 35.64
CA HIS A 57 10.78 75.50 35.00
C HIS A 57 10.92 75.66 33.48
N LEU A 58 10.06 76.44 32.83
CA LEU A 58 10.20 76.80 31.41
C LEU A 58 11.47 77.65 31.18
N VAL A 59 11.81 78.58 32.09
CA VAL A 59 13.08 79.32 32.01
C VAL A 59 14.28 78.37 32.04
N HIS A 60 14.24 77.32 32.86
CA HIS A 60 15.29 76.31 32.86
C HIS A 60 15.31 75.48 31.58
N LEU A 61 14.17 75.13 30.98
CA LEU A 61 14.14 74.48 29.67
C LEU A 61 14.69 75.36 28.55
N ARG A 62 14.50 76.68 28.61
CA ARG A 62 15.07 77.62 27.61
C ARG A 62 16.61 77.66 27.63
N THR A 63 17.25 77.21 28.70
CA THR A 63 18.72 77.04 28.73
C THR A 63 19.20 75.90 27.83
N LEU A 64 18.30 75.01 27.41
CA LEU A 64 18.53 73.98 26.41
C LEU A 64 18.06 74.52 25.04
N PRO A 65 18.97 74.79 24.09
CA PRO A 65 18.61 75.35 22.78
C PRO A 65 17.51 74.54 22.07
N GLY A 66 16.39 75.20 21.75
CA GLY A 66 15.28 74.60 21.01
C GLY A 66 14.48 73.54 21.77
N ALA A 67 14.59 73.46 23.10
CA ALA A 67 13.85 72.47 23.88
C ALA A 67 12.33 72.71 23.90
N VAL A 68 11.89 73.97 23.99
CA VAL A 68 10.48 74.33 24.05
C VAL A 68 10.16 75.53 23.17
N GLN A 69 8.95 75.54 22.62
CA GLN A 69 8.35 76.64 21.90
C GLN A 69 7.00 76.97 22.56
N GLU A 70 6.66 78.26 22.60
CA GLU A 70 5.43 78.75 23.21
C GLU A 70 4.61 79.45 22.13
N ASP A 71 3.37 78.98 21.92
CA ASP A 71 2.40 79.57 21.01
C ASP A 71 1.18 80.01 21.83
N GLY A 72 1.12 81.31 22.14
CA GLY A 72 0.07 81.93 22.94
C GLY A 72 -0.15 81.25 24.30
N SER A 73 -1.17 80.38 24.39
CA SER A 73 -1.60 79.70 25.61
C SER A 73 -1.07 78.27 25.77
N ARG A 74 -0.32 77.74 24.78
CA ARG A 74 0.21 76.37 24.78
C ARG A 74 1.74 76.34 24.76
N VAL A 75 2.29 75.28 25.33
CA VAL A 75 3.71 74.94 25.32
C VAL A 75 3.89 73.65 24.53
N GLU A 76 4.88 73.62 23.66
CA GLU A 76 5.26 72.45 22.89
C GLU A 76 6.77 72.25 22.86
N VAL A 77 7.20 71.09 22.36
CA VAL A 77 8.62 70.78 22.14
C VAL A 77 9.10 71.53 20.90
N GLY A 78 10.23 72.24 21.00
CA GLY A 78 10.77 72.97 19.85
C GLY A 78 11.26 72.04 18.74
N ALA A 79 11.19 72.50 17.48
CA ALA A 79 11.48 71.69 16.29
C ALA A 79 12.89 71.07 16.25
N GLY A 80 13.86 71.64 16.96
CA GLY A 80 15.24 71.14 17.05
C GLY A 80 15.51 70.08 18.13
N MET A 81 14.50 69.74 18.94
CA MET A 81 14.61 68.75 20.00
C MET A 81 14.02 67.40 19.57
N GLN A 82 14.89 66.41 19.42
CA GLN A 82 14.52 65.02 19.14
C GLN A 82 14.24 64.28 20.46
N CYS A 83 13.35 63.30 20.41
CA CYS A 83 13.03 62.42 21.54
C CYS A 83 13.02 60.97 21.06
N ASP A 84 13.69 60.09 21.80
CA ASP A 84 13.78 58.66 21.49
C ASP A 84 12.42 57.96 21.43
N VAL A 85 11.44 58.31 22.27
CA VAL A 85 10.06 57.78 22.19
C VAL A 85 9.38 58.16 20.88
N ARG A 86 9.48 59.42 20.44
CA ARG A 86 8.92 59.84 19.14
C ARG A 86 9.62 59.15 17.98
N GLN A 87 10.94 58.97 18.08
CA GLN A 87 11.73 58.27 17.06
C GLN A 87 11.34 56.79 16.97
N LEU A 88 11.16 56.12 18.10
CA LEU A 88 10.71 54.73 18.17
C LEU A 88 9.36 54.56 17.45
N ARG A 89 8.36 55.39 17.79
CA ARG A 89 7.03 55.35 17.16
C ARG A 89 7.07 55.63 15.66
N ALA A 90 7.90 56.58 15.22
CA ALA A 90 8.06 56.88 13.79
C ALA A 90 8.69 55.70 13.02
N LEU A 91 9.71 55.05 13.58
CA LEU A 91 10.33 53.86 12.97
C LEU A 91 9.37 52.66 12.95
N ALA A 92 8.61 52.46 14.02
CA ALA A 92 7.56 51.43 14.09
C ALA A 92 6.49 51.64 13.01
N GLY A 93 5.99 52.87 12.86
CA GLY A 93 5.02 53.22 11.81
C GLY A 93 5.57 53.09 10.38
N GLY A 94 6.88 53.21 10.20
CA GLY A 94 7.58 52.96 8.93
C GLY A 94 7.99 51.51 8.69
N ASN A 95 7.56 50.56 9.53
CA ASN A 95 7.91 49.14 9.48
C ASN A 95 9.44 48.84 9.58
N ARG A 96 10.21 49.75 10.19
CA ARG A 96 11.66 49.56 10.46
C ARG A 96 11.85 48.99 11.86
N LEU A 97 11.35 47.77 12.05
CA LEU A 97 11.15 47.16 13.36
C LEU A 97 12.46 46.94 14.14
N GLU A 98 13.53 46.50 13.47
CA GLU A 98 14.84 46.24 14.09
C GLU A 98 15.48 47.52 14.65
N GLU A 99 15.38 48.63 13.91
CA GLU A 99 15.87 49.92 14.35
C GLU A 99 15.00 50.51 15.46
N ALA A 100 13.68 50.28 15.42
CA ALA A 100 12.75 50.71 16.46
C ALA A 100 13.03 50.00 17.79
N THR A 101 13.17 48.67 17.77
CA THR A 101 13.45 47.88 19.00
C THR A 101 14.84 48.17 19.56
N ALA A 102 15.82 48.51 18.73
CA ALA A 102 17.17 48.90 19.16
C ALA A 102 17.20 50.22 19.97
N LEU A 103 16.19 51.09 19.84
CA LEU A 103 16.09 52.32 20.64
C LEU A 103 15.65 52.08 22.09
N TYR A 104 15.11 50.90 22.41
CA TYR A 104 14.60 50.60 23.74
C TYR A 104 15.73 50.20 24.70
N GLY A 105 16.28 51.19 25.42
CA GLY A 105 17.33 50.99 26.43
C GLY A 105 16.84 50.52 27.80
N GLY A 106 15.54 50.60 28.07
CA GLY A 106 14.92 50.25 29.35
C GLY A 106 13.55 50.91 29.55
N PRO A 107 12.92 50.72 30.73
CA PRO A 107 11.63 51.33 31.05
C PRO A 107 11.64 52.85 30.87
N PHE A 108 10.51 53.42 30.45
CA PHE A 108 10.38 54.87 30.32
C PHE A 108 10.68 55.56 31.66
N LEU A 109 11.65 56.48 31.65
CA LEU A 109 12.10 57.24 32.81
C LEU A 109 12.51 56.35 34.01
N ASP A 110 13.25 55.25 33.76
CA ASP A 110 13.69 54.27 34.78
C ASP A 110 14.53 54.93 35.91
N THR A 111 15.29 55.99 35.58
CA THR A 111 16.17 56.70 36.53
C THR A 111 15.52 57.90 37.25
N LEU A 112 14.22 58.13 37.04
CA LEU A 112 13.48 59.21 37.70
C LEU A 112 13.27 58.88 39.19
N ASN A 113 13.80 59.71 40.08
CA ASN A 113 13.76 59.46 41.53
C ASN A 113 13.36 60.72 42.32
N ILE A 114 12.27 61.36 41.91
CA ILE A 114 11.69 62.52 42.57
C ILE A 114 10.24 62.22 43.00
N PRO A 115 9.75 62.82 44.09
CA PRO A 115 8.34 62.70 44.46
C PRO A 115 7.45 63.37 43.41
N LEU A 116 6.40 62.68 43.00
CA LEU A 116 5.39 63.13 42.04
C LEU A 116 4.02 63.26 42.73
N GLY A 117 3.11 64.05 42.16
CA GLY A 117 1.70 64.01 42.55
C GLY A 117 1.00 62.83 41.88
N ALA A 118 -0.13 62.38 42.45
CA ALA A 118 -0.84 61.17 42.04
C ALA A 118 -1.08 61.09 40.51
N ASP A 119 -1.67 62.13 39.91
CA ASP A 119 -1.98 62.18 38.48
C ASP A 119 -0.72 62.04 37.58
N LEU A 120 0.41 62.61 38.00
CA LEU A 120 1.65 62.57 37.23
C LEU A 120 2.38 61.23 37.41
N GLU A 121 2.29 60.64 38.60
CA GLU A 121 2.81 59.30 38.89
C GLU A 121 2.05 58.24 38.08
N GLU A 122 0.72 58.32 38.07
CA GLU A 122 -0.15 57.47 37.25
C GLU A 122 0.19 57.60 35.76
N TRP A 123 0.31 58.84 35.25
CA TRP A 123 0.70 59.06 33.85
C TRP A 123 2.08 58.45 33.52
N VAL A 124 3.09 58.59 34.40
CA VAL A 124 4.41 57.98 34.18
C VAL A 124 4.29 56.46 34.13
N PHE A 125 3.53 55.87 35.06
CA PHE A 125 3.31 54.44 35.14
C PHE A 125 2.60 53.90 33.89
N GLU A 126 1.46 54.49 33.51
CA GLU A 126 0.70 54.09 32.32
C GLU A 126 1.51 54.25 31.04
N THR A 127 2.23 55.37 30.89
CA THR A 127 3.07 55.62 29.71
C THR A 127 4.20 54.60 29.61
N ARG A 128 4.82 54.25 30.74
CA ARG A 128 5.88 53.24 30.82
C ARG A 128 5.38 51.88 30.38
N GLU A 129 4.25 51.43 30.92
CA GLU A 129 3.67 50.14 30.54
C GLU A 129 3.21 50.12 29.09
N ALA A 130 2.57 51.20 28.62
CA ALA A 130 2.09 51.33 27.25
C ALA A 130 3.23 51.24 26.23
N LEU A 131 4.32 51.98 26.47
CA LEU A 131 5.51 51.94 25.61
C LEU A 131 6.19 50.57 25.64
N ALA A 132 6.30 49.95 26.81
CA ALA A 132 6.91 48.64 26.94
C ALA A 132 6.05 47.55 26.24
N ARG A 133 4.72 47.61 26.33
CA ARG A 133 3.80 46.74 25.57
C ARG A 133 3.93 46.96 24.06
N GLU A 134 4.03 48.21 23.61
CA GLU A 134 4.27 48.55 22.21
C GLU A 134 5.56 47.90 21.69
N VAL A 135 6.67 48.05 22.43
CA VAL A 135 7.96 47.43 22.08
C VAL A 135 7.90 45.90 22.10
N ARG A 136 7.23 45.28 23.08
CA ARG A 136 7.00 43.83 23.10
C ARG A 136 6.30 43.38 21.81
N GLY A 137 5.26 44.10 21.39
CA GLY A 137 4.56 43.84 20.13
C GLY A 137 5.49 43.88 18.91
N LEU A 138 6.43 44.82 18.85
CA LEU A 138 7.43 44.90 17.77
C LEU A 138 8.38 43.68 17.77
N TRP A 139 8.87 43.25 18.94
CA TRP A 139 9.69 42.02 19.05
C TRP A 139 8.91 40.77 18.65
N LEU A 140 7.63 40.66 19.03
CA LEU A 140 6.78 39.54 18.62
C LEU A 140 6.54 39.50 17.11
N THR A 141 6.43 40.67 16.47
CA THR A 141 6.33 40.76 15.01
C THR A 141 7.64 40.36 14.33
N LEU A 142 8.80 40.77 14.86
CA LEU A 142 10.11 40.30 14.38
C LEU A 142 10.27 38.79 14.54
N ALA A 143 9.87 38.25 15.69
CA ALA A 143 9.89 36.82 15.97
C ALA A 143 8.99 36.04 14.99
N ALA A 144 7.78 36.52 14.74
CA ALA A 144 6.87 35.94 13.75
C ALA A 144 7.48 35.97 12.34
N GLY A 145 8.14 37.07 11.96
CA GLY A 145 8.88 37.16 10.70
C GLY A 145 9.99 36.12 10.61
N ALA A 146 10.80 35.94 11.65
CA ALA A 146 11.84 34.91 11.68
C ALA A 146 11.25 33.49 11.56
N ALA A 147 10.15 33.21 12.27
CA ALA A 147 9.44 31.94 12.20
C ALA A 147 8.89 31.67 10.79
N ALA A 148 8.30 32.68 10.15
CA ALA A 148 7.79 32.59 8.78
C ALA A 148 8.89 32.25 7.77
N HIS A 149 10.15 32.60 8.04
CA HIS A 149 11.31 32.27 7.21
C HIS A 149 12.00 30.94 7.61
N GLY A 150 11.36 30.10 8.43
CA GLY A 150 11.92 28.83 8.89
C GLY A 150 13.09 28.98 9.86
N ARG A 151 13.33 30.19 10.41
CA ARG A 151 14.37 30.46 11.42
C ARG A 151 13.79 30.32 12.82
N ALA A 152 13.37 29.10 13.16
CA ALA A 152 12.68 28.82 14.42
C ALA A 152 13.52 29.18 15.66
N ALA A 153 14.83 28.92 15.65
CA ALA A 153 15.72 29.27 16.75
C ALA A 153 15.75 30.79 17.00
N ASP A 154 15.97 31.59 15.94
CA ASP A 154 15.94 33.06 16.02
C ASP A 154 14.57 33.56 16.52
N ALA A 155 13.48 32.99 16.02
CA ALA A 155 12.13 33.33 16.46
C ALA A 155 11.93 33.08 17.96
N GLY A 156 12.44 31.95 18.47
CA GLY A 156 12.42 31.63 19.91
C GLY A 156 13.17 32.65 20.75
N GLU A 157 14.37 33.05 20.33
CA GLU A 157 15.19 34.07 21.02
C GLU A 157 14.50 35.44 21.03
N LEU A 158 13.92 35.86 19.90
CA LEU A 158 13.18 37.11 19.79
C LEU A 158 11.92 37.10 20.69
N ALA A 159 11.19 35.97 20.73
CA ALA A 159 10.03 35.80 21.60
C ALA A 159 10.43 35.75 23.09
N ALA A 160 11.56 35.14 23.43
CA ALA A 160 12.10 35.12 24.79
C ALA A 160 12.50 36.53 25.26
N ARG A 161 13.07 37.36 24.37
CA ARG A 161 13.33 38.78 24.65
C ARG A 161 12.04 39.58 24.85
N ALA A 162 11.02 39.32 24.04
CA ALA A 162 9.71 39.96 24.17
C ALA A 162 9.02 39.62 25.51
N LEU A 163 9.09 38.34 25.91
CA LEU A 163 8.52 37.86 27.17
C LEU A 163 9.19 38.52 28.38
N ASN A 164 10.51 38.62 28.37
CA ASN A 164 11.31 39.15 29.49
C ASN A 164 11.59 40.67 29.37
N LEU A 165 10.81 41.39 28.55
CA LEU A 165 11.02 42.82 28.34
C LEU A 165 10.80 43.60 29.64
N ARG A 166 11.84 44.30 30.11
CA ARG A 166 11.80 45.10 31.34
C ARG A 166 10.77 46.22 31.23
N GLY A 167 9.97 46.41 32.28
CA GLY A 167 8.97 47.48 32.36
C GLY A 167 7.65 47.20 31.63
N ALA A 168 7.53 46.05 30.95
CA ALA A 168 6.28 45.63 30.34
C ALA A 168 5.43 44.85 31.37
N PRO A 169 4.10 45.09 31.41
CA PRO A 169 3.19 44.32 32.27
C PRO A 169 3.13 42.84 31.85
N PRO A 170 2.60 41.93 32.67
CA PRO A 170 2.43 40.52 32.28
C PRO A 170 1.69 40.39 30.94
N PRO A 171 2.07 39.42 30.08
CA PRO A 171 1.40 39.23 28.80
C PRO A 171 -0.10 38.92 28.96
N ASP A 172 -0.92 39.51 28.09
CA ASP A 172 -2.38 39.34 28.10
C ASP A 172 -2.85 38.12 27.28
N GLU A 173 -4.17 37.93 27.22
CA GLU A 173 -4.80 36.80 26.51
C GLU A 173 -4.53 36.78 24.99
N LEU A 174 -4.14 37.91 24.39
CA LEU A 174 -3.81 38.02 22.97
C LEU A 174 -2.32 37.76 22.72
N GLU A 175 -1.46 38.12 23.67
CA GLU A 175 -0.01 37.93 23.59
C GLU A 175 0.42 36.50 23.92
N LEU A 176 -0.20 35.85 24.91
CA LEU A 176 0.18 34.52 25.40
C LEU A 176 0.14 33.43 24.31
N PRO A 177 -0.90 33.31 23.46
CA PRO A 177 -0.92 32.32 22.39
C PRO A 177 0.22 32.53 21.37
N ARG A 178 0.54 33.79 21.04
CA ARG A 178 1.61 34.13 20.10
C ARG A 178 2.98 33.78 20.67
N LEU A 179 3.23 34.15 21.92
CA LEU A 179 4.45 33.82 22.66
C LEU A 179 4.66 32.32 22.76
N HIS A 180 3.62 31.58 23.18
CA HIS A 180 3.71 30.12 23.31
C HIS A 180 4.01 29.47 21.96
N HIS A 181 3.33 29.88 20.89
CA HIS A 181 3.56 29.34 19.56
C HIS A 181 5.02 29.51 19.10
N LEU A 182 5.57 30.72 19.21
CA LEU A 182 6.93 31.02 18.76
C LEU A 182 8.01 30.30 19.60
N LEU A 183 7.83 30.26 20.92
CA LEU A 183 8.75 29.56 21.82
C LEU A 183 8.67 28.04 21.63
N HIS A 184 7.47 27.50 21.44
CA HIS A 184 7.25 26.06 21.22
C HIS A 184 7.81 25.60 19.88
N LEU A 185 7.61 26.38 18.80
CA LEU A 185 8.23 26.12 17.49
C LEU A 185 9.76 26.01 17.56
N ALA A 186 10.38 26.81 18.44
CA ALA A 186 11.83 26.82 18.66
C ALA A 186 12.32 25.73 19.63
N GLY A 187 11.42 24.98 20.28
CA GLY A 187 11.77 24.09 21.39
C GLY A 187 12.34 24.84 22.61
N HIS A 188 12.01 26.12 22.78
CA HIS A 188 12.59 26.96 23.80
C HIS A 188 12.01 26.64 25.20
N PRO A 189 12.83 26.54 26.26
CA PRO A 189 12.39 26.09 27.59
C PRO A 189 11.31 26.97 28.24
N LEU A 190 11.22 28.25 27.84
CA LEU A 190 10.20 29.18 28.33
C LEU A 190 8.77 28.86 27.85
N ALA A 191 8.61 28.03 26.81
CA ALA A 191 7.29 27.68 26.26
C ALA A 191 6.37 27.05 27.32
N ALA A 192 6.92 26.20 28.20
CA ALA A 192 6.18 25.57 29.28
C ALA A 192 5.72 26.55 30.36
N GLY A 193 6.48 27.63 30.60
CA GLY A 193 6.09 28.71 31.49
C GLY A 193 4.86 29.45 30.96
N VAL A 194 4.93 29.91 29.71
CA VAL A 194 3.82 30.61 29.04
C VAL A 194 2.56 29.75 28.97
N ALA A 195 2.71 28.44 28.77
CA ALA A 195 1.57 27.51 28.79
C ALA A 195 0.88 27.46 30.16
N ARG A 196 1.64 27.49 31.27
CA ARG A 196 1.07 27.56 32.61
C ARG A 196 0.36 28.89 32.86
N ASP A 197 0.96 30.00 32.44
CA ASP A 197 0.38 31.34 32.61
C ASP A 197 -0.95 31.47 31.84
N ALA A 198 -0.99 30.96 30.60
CA ALA A 198 -2.22 30.91 29.82
C ALA A 198 -3.29 30.01 30.45
N HIS A 199 -2.90 28.85 30.99
CA HIS A 199 -3.83 27.97 31.71
C HIS A 199 -4.41 28.62 32.96
N ALA A 200 -3.62 29.41 33.69
CA ALA A 200 -4.09 30.16 34.86
C ALA A 200 -5.16 31.21 34.50
N LEU A 201 -5.15 31.72 33.26
CA LEU A 201 -6.17 32.60 32.69
C LEU A 201 -7.32 31.86 32.00
N GLY A 202 -7.34 30.51 32.06
CA GLY A 202 -8.39 29.69 31.43
C GLY A 202 -8.25 29.52 29.92
N LEU A 203 -7.12 29.91 29.33
CA LEU A 203 -6.87 29.76 27.90
C LEU A 203 -6.41 28.33 27.57
N THR A 204 -6.99 27.74 26.53
CA THR A 204 -6.54 26.46 25.98
C THR A 204 -5.65 26.72 24.78
N LEU A 205 -4.34 26.56 24.97
CA LEU A 205 -3.36 26.73 23.89
C LEU A 205 -3.27 25.44 23.06
N GLY A 206 -3.37 25.57 21.74
CA GLY A 206 -3.20 24.44 20.84
C GLY A 206 -1.74 23.99 20.79
N VAL A 207 -1.49 22.71 21.07
CA VAL A 207 -0.16 22.10 20.90
C VAL A 207 0.12 22.00 19.41
N ALA A 208 1.10 22.75 18.90
CA ALA A 208 1.62 22.47 17.56
C ALA A 208 2.29 21.09 17.62
N PRO A 209 1.95 20.15 16.72
CA PRO A 209 2.45 18.79 16.79
C PRO A 209 3.98 18.83 16.73
N GLU A 210 4.62 18.11 17.65
CA GLU A 210 6.06 17.86 17.58
C GLU A 210 6.39 17.35 16.16
N LEU A 211 7.39 17.97 15.51
CA LEU A 211 8.01 17.50 14.27
C LEU A 211 8.75 16.15 14.44
N ALA A 212 8.48 15.42 15.53
CA ALA A 212 9.27 14.32 16.05
C ALA A 212 9.45 13.19 15.04
N ALA A 213 10.72 12.97 14.68
CA ALA A 213 11.41 11.69 14.57
C ALA A 213 10.79 10.55 13.73
N ALA A 214 9.81 10.78 12.87
CA ALA A 214 9.39 9.74 11.92
C ALA A 214 10.53 9.45 10.93
N ALA A 215 10.88 8.17 10.80
CA ALA A 215 11.81 7.68 9.80
C ALA A 215 11.31 8.09 8.41
N PHE A 216 12.18 8.76 7.65
CA PHE A 216 11.90 9.18 6.27
C PHE A 216 12.84 8.39 5.36
N VAL A 217 12.28 7.59 4.46
CA VAL A 217 13.02 6.62 3.64
C VAL A 217 12.51 6.68 2.20
N GLY A 218 13.43 6.65 1.24
CA GLY A 218 13.14 6.30 -0.15
C GLY A 218 12.57 7.44 -0.99
N ARG A 219 12.70 8.69 -0.52
CA ARG A 219 12.20 9.93 -1.17
C ARG A 219 13.24 11.05 -1.17
N GLU A 220 14.52 10.68 -1.15
CA GLU A 220 15.65 11.60 -1.06
C GLU A 220 15.78 12.47 -2.33
N GLN A 221 15.41 11.92 -3.50
CA GLN A 221 15.45 12.65 -4.77
C GLN A 221 14.38 13.75 -4.82
N GLU A 222 13.15 13.42 -4.47
CA GLU A 222 12.03 14.37 -4.41
C GLU A 222 12.31 15.46 -3.38
N LEU A 223 12.84 15.09 -2.21
CA LEU A 223 13.25 16.05 -1.19
C LEU A 223 14.32 17.02 -1.73
N ALA A 224 15.34 16.51 -2.43
CA ALA A 224 16.39 17.34 -3.01
C ALA A 224 15.87 18.28 -4.11
N GLN A 225 14.89 17.86 -4.90
CA GLN A 225 14.25 18.71 -5.91
C GLN A 225 13.43 19.83 -5.28
N LEU A 226 12.63 19.53 -4.24
CA LEU A 226 11.86 20.54 -3.50
C LEU A 226 12.78 21.52 -2.77
N ALA A 227 13.84 21.04 -2.12
CA ALA A 227 14.78 21.89 -1.39
C ALA A 227 15.50 22.91 -2.27
N ARG A 228 15.66 22.60 -3.57
CA ARG A 228 16.29 23.46 -4.59
C ARG A 228 15.31 24.41 -5.30
N LEU A 229 14.03 24.41 -4.92
CA LEU A 229 13.05 25.29 -5.53
C LEU A 229 13.45 26.77 -5.33
N GLY A 230 13.56 27.51 -6.44
CA GLY A 230 13.98 28.91 -6.43
C GLY A 230 12.87 29.89 -6.07
N ALA A 231 13.25 31.11 -5.72
CA ALA A 231 12.32 32.22 -5.48
C ALA A 231 11.34 32.42 -6.64
N GLY A 232 10.08 32.70 -6.32
CA GLY A 232 8.98 32.92 -7.27
C GLY A 232 8.50 31.67 -8.01
N LYS A 233 9.03 30.48 -7.69
CA LYS A 233 8.60 29.21 -8.30
C LYS A 233 7.58 28.49 -7.44
N VAL A 234 6.68 27.78 -8.10
CA VAL A 234 5.67 26.95 -7.47
C VAL A 234 5.91 25.48 -7.81
N ALA A 235 5.98 24.64 -6.77
CA ALA A 235 5.99 23.19 -6.90
C ALA A 235 4.65 22.62 -6.42
N TRP A 236 4.19 21.60 -7.11
CA TRP A 236 3.01 20.81 -6.75
C TRP A 236 3.43 19.37 -6.47
N VAL A 237 2.98 18.82 -5.36
CA VAL A 237 3.17 17.41 -5.01
C VAL A 237 1.81 16.74 -4.96
N SER A 238 1.51 15.92 -5.96
CA SER A 238 0.27 15.15 -6.03
C SER A 238 0.50 13.69 -5.62
N GLY A 239 -0.59 12.98 -5.38
CA GLY A 239 -0.57 11.53 -5.19
C GLY A 239 -1.71 11.08 -4.27
N PRO A 240 -2.11 9.81 -4.31
CA PRO A 240 -3.13 9.27 -3.43
C PRO A 240 -2.89 9.48 -1.92
N GLY A 241 -3.94 9.32 -1.14
CA GLY A 241 -3.89 9.32 0.32
C GLY A 241 -2.85 8.30 0.85
N GLY A 242 -2.11 8.68 1.88
CA GLY A 242 -1.13 7.77 2.50
C GLY A 242 0.18 7.54 1.74
N MET A 243 0.40 8.21 0.60
CA MET A 243 1.64 8.14 -0.19
C MET A 243 2.82 8.98 0.35
N GLY A 244 2.76 9.42 1.60
CA GLY A 244 3.92 10.09 2.24
C GLY A 244 4.10 11.57 1.93
N LYS A 245 3.13 12.25 1.30
CA LYS A 245 3.23 13.68 0.95
C LYS A 245 3.48 14.60 2.15
N SER A 246 2.72 14.44 3.23
CA SER A 246 2.92 15.23 4.46
C SER A 246 4.25 14.89 5.13
N ALA A 247 4.70 13.63 5.08
CA ALA A 247 6.02 13.23 5.57
C ALA A 247 7.16 13.88 4.76
N LEU A 248 6.99 14.02 3.45
CA LEU A 248 7.92 14.76 2.58
C LEU A 248 8.00 16.24 2.95
N LEU A 249 6.88 16.91 3.25
CA LEU A 249 6.89 18.30 3.72
C LEU A 249 7.59 18.46 5.08
N LEU A 250 7.35 17.54 6.01
CA LEU A 250 8.04 17.57 7.30
C LEU A 250 9.55 17.33 7.13
N ALA A 251 9.96 16.45 6.21
CA ALA A 251 11.37 16.28 5.86
C ALA A 251 11.96 17.54 5.22
N LEU A 252 11.19 18.23 4.37
CA LEU A 252 11.57 19.52 3.77
C LEU A 252 11.78 20.60 4.84
N ALA A 253 10.87 20.72 5.81
CA ALA A 253 11.03 21.62 6.95
C ALA A 253 12.33 21.33 7.74
N ARG A 254 12.62 20.04 7.99
CA ARG A 254 13.84 19.60 8.69
C ARG A 254 15.12 19.91 7.92
N SER A 255 15.07 20.00 6.59
CA SER A 255 16.21 20.43 5.77
C SER A 255 16.57 21.91 5.92
N GLY A 256 15.68 22.70 6.55
CA GLY A 256 15.91 24.10 6.91
C GLY A 256 15.33 25.09 5.89
N GLY A 257 14.95 26.27 6.40
CA GLY A 257 14.50 27.41 5.58
C GLY A 257 13.11 27.27 4.94
N TRP A 258 12.34 26.24 5.30
CA TRP A 258 10.98 26.02 4.82
C TRP A 258 9.97 26.07 5.97
N THR A 259 8.88 26.82 5.77
CA THR A 259 7.77 26.89 6.73
C THR A 259 6.62 26.04 6.23
N VAL A 260 6.21 25.02 6.99
CA VAL A 260 5.06 24.17 6.65
C VAL A 260 3.80 24.71 7.30
N LEU A 261 2.83 25.06 6.48
CA LEU A 261 1.50 25.51 6.87
C LEU A 261 0.51 24.37 6.68
N LYS A 262 -0.12 23.93 7.76
CA LYS A 262 -1.27 23.02 7.66
C LYS A 262 -2.46 23.79 7.14
N ALA A 263 -3.16 23.21 6.17
CA ALA A 263 -4.35 23.83 5.64
C ALA A 263 -5.45 23.96 6.70
N ARG A 264 -6.10 25.12 6.71
CA ARG A 264 -7.21 25.45 7.60
C ARG A 264 -8.33 26.07 6.77
N ALA A 265 -9.54 25.58 7.00
CA ALA A 265 -10.76 26.07 6.36
C ALA A 265 -11.72 26.75 7.35
N ASP A 266 -11.27 27.03 8.58
CA ASP A 266 -12.08 27.62 9.65
C ASP A 266 -12.44 29.08 9.38
N ARG A 267 -11.62 29.80 8.61
CA ARG A 267 -11.80 31.21 8.28
C ARG A 267 -11.09 31.58 6.97
N PRO A 268 -11.46 32.70 6.31
CA PRO A 268 -10.75 33.20 5.14
C PRO A 268 -9.26 33.44 5.44
N TYR A 269 -8.39 32.94 4.56
CA TYR A 269 -6.93 33.01 4.69
C TYR A 269 -6.35 32.31 5.93
N GLY A 270 -7.11 31.41 6.58
CA GLY A 270 -6.68 30.76 7.82
C GLY A 270 -5.39 29.96 7.67
N THR A 271 -5.10 29.46 6.47
CA THR A 271 -3.84 28.76 6.17
C THR A 271 -2.65 29.72 6.11
N LEU A 272 -2.83 30.95 5.62
CA LEU A 272 -1.76 31.95 5.44
C LEU A 272 -1.59 32.89 6.63
N GLU A 273 -2.55 32.90 7.57
CA GLU A 273 -2.52 33.68 8.82
C GLU A 273 -1.16 33.63 9.55
N PRO A 274 -0.48 32.48 9.70
CA PRO A 274 0.82 32.42 10.38
C PRO A 274 1.92 33.26 9.72
N LEU A 275 1.82 33.54 8.41
CA LEU A 275 2.79 34.37 7.68
C LEU A 275 2.51 35.87 7.87
N ALA A 276 1.25 36.24 8.09
CA ALA A 276 0.81 37.63 8.19
C ALA A 276 0.96 38.21 9.62
N GLY A 277 1.32 37.39 10.62
CA GLY A 277 1.52 37.84 12.00
C GLY A 277 0.24 38.16 12.77
N GLY A 278 -0.93 37.78 12.24
CA GLY A 278 -2.25 37.99 12.84
C GLY A 278 -3.41 37.83 11.84
N THR A 279 -4.64 38.04 12.30
CA THR A 279 -5.85 37.93 11.47
C THR A 279 -5.83 38.98 10.34
N PRO A 280 -5.88 38.56 9.07
CA PRO A 280 -5.80 39.50 7.95
C PRO A 280 -7.04 40.41 7.90
N VAL A 281 -6.82 41.72 8.00
CA VAL A 281 -7.88 42.75 7.98
C VAL A 281 -8.22 43.19 6.54
N THR A 282 -7.36 42.89 5.57
CA THR A 282 -7.56 43.21 4.15
C THR A 282 -7.20 42.03 3.24
N PRO A 283 -7.78 41.92 2.04
CA PRO A 283 -7.44 40.87 1.07
C PRO A 283 -5.99 40.90 0.58
N ALA A 284 -5.31 42.05 0.68
CA ALA A 284 -3.91 42.20 0.27
C ALA A 284 -2.90 41.79 1.36
N ALA A 285 -3.30 41.86 2.64
CA ALA A 285 -2.42 41.52 3.77
C ALA A 285 -1.82 40.09 3.70
N PRO A 286 -2.58 39.03 3.40
CA PRO A 286 -2.02 37.66 3.36
C PRO A 286 -1.13 37.40 2.12
N LEU A 287 -1.23 38.22 1.08
CA LEU A 287 -0.38 38.13 -0.12
C LEU A 287 0.95 38.87 0.03
N ALA A 288 1.05 39.83 0.96
CA ALA A 288 2.26 40.62 1.14
C ALA A 288 3.50 39.78 1.51
N PRO A 289 3.43 38.79 2.42
CA PRO A 289 4.58 37.93 2.71
C PRO A 289 5.04 37.11 1.50
N LEU A 290 4.11 36.70 0.62
CA LEU A 290 4.44 35.91 -0.57
C LEU A 290 5.25 36.70 -1.62
N ARG A 291 5.42 38.02 -1.44
CA ARG A 291 6.31 38.86 -2.27
C ARG A 291 7.77 38.81 -1.86
N ASP A 292 8.09 38.21 -0.71
CA ASP A 292 9.46 38.11 -0.24
C ASP A 292 10.22 36.97 -0.97
N PRO A 293 11.32 37.26 -1.70
CA PRO A 293 12.13 36.24 -2.35
C PRO A 293 12.87 35.30 -1.40
N ALA A 294 13.03 35.67 -0.13
CA ALA A 294 13.61 34.82 0.90
C ALA A 294 12.59 33.83 1.50
N LEU A 295 11.29 34.08 1.34
CA LEU A 295 10.25 33.23 1.91
C LEU A 295 10.14 31.91 1.14
N ARG A 296 10.16 30.79 1.87
CA ARG A 296 9.84 29.46 1.34
C ARG A 296 8.77 28.81 2.18
N VAL A 297 7.65 28.49 1.55
CA VAL A 297 6.46 28.00 2.23
C VAL A 297 5.95 26.71 1.59
N ALA A 298 5.56 25.76 2.43
CA ALA A 298 4.93 24.52 2.02
C ALA A 298 3.52 24.43 2.62
N VAL A 299 2.51 24.24 1.77
CA VAL A 299 1.11 24.10 2.19
C VAL A 299 0.72 22.63 2.17
N ASP A 300 0.42 22.08 3.35
CA ASP A 300 -0.02 20.70 3.52
C ASP A 300 -1.54 20.62 3.35
N SER A 301 -1.97 20.10 2.19
CA SER A 301 -3.36 19.89 1.74
C SER A 301 -4.03 21.10 1.06
N TRP A 302 -3.94 21.18 -0.27
CA TRP A 302 -4.73 22.10 -1.09
C TRP A 302 -6.23 22.03 -0.80
N GLU A 303 -6.79 20.83 -0.79
CA GLU A 303 -8.21 20.58 -0.55
C GLU A 303 -8.68 20.93 0.87
N GLY A 304 -7.73 21.10 1.81
CA GLY A 304 -8.03 21.47 3.19
C GLY A 304 -7.99 22.98 3.42
N ALA A 305 -7.58 23.76 2.43
CA ALA A 305 -7.46 25.21 2.54
C ALA A 305 -8.78 25.87 2.16
N ASP A 306 -9.13 26.98 2.82
CA ASP A 306 -10.28 27.80 2.45
C ASP A 306 -10.17 28.38 1.03
N ASP A 307 -11.32 28.68 0.42
CA ASP A 307 -11.40 29.20 -0.95
C ASP A 307 -10.59 30.50 -1.15
N ALA A 308 -10.50 31.36 -0.13
CA ALA A 308 -9.73 32.60 -0.22
C ALA A 308 -8.22 32.33 -0.22
N THR A 309 -7.74 31.38 0.59
CA THR A 309 -6.36 30.87 0.51
C THR A 309 -6.08 30.27 -0.87
N GLN A 310 -6.96 29.42 -1.38
CA GLN A 310 -6.76 28.78 -2.69
C GLN A 310 -6.68 29.84 -3.81
N ALA A 311 -7.57 30.84 -3.80
CA ALA A 311 -7.52 31.96 -4.72
C ALA A 311 -6.23 32.78 -4.59
N ALA A 312 -5.77 33.04 -3.36
CA ALA A 312 -4.53 33.76 -3.09
C ALA A 312 -3.28 33.01 -3.60
N LEU A 313 -3.18 31.70 -3.34
CA LEU A 313 -2.10 30.85 -3.83
C LEU A 313 -2.12 30.73 -5.35
N THR A 314 -3.31 30.63 -5.95
CA THR A 314 -3.48 30.66 -7.41
C THR A 314 -2.97 31.98 -7.98
N LEU A 315 -3.36 33.11 -7.38
CA LEU A 315 -2.90 34.43 -7.81
C LEU A 315 -1.39 34.58 -7.66
N ALA A 316 -0.82 34.11 -6.55
CA ALA A 316 0.62 34.11 -6.33
C ALA A 316 1.36 33.25 -7.37
N ALA A 317 0.82 32.09 -7.74
CA ALA A 317 1.40 31.25 -8.79
C ALA A 317 1.44 31.97 -10.15
N HIS A 318 0.39 32.73 -10.48
CA HIS A 318 0.34 33.49 -11.74
C HIS A 318 1.23 34.75 -11.72
N GLN A 319 1.26 35.48 -10.60
CA GLN A 319 2.00 36.76 -10.50
C GLN A 319 3.48 36.58 -10.20
N ARG A 320 3.91 35.41 -9.71
CA ARG A 320 5.28 35.11 -9.25
C ARG A 320 5.86 36.19 -8.32
N PRO A 321 5.18 36.52 -7.20
CA PRO A 321 5.46 37.69 -6.40
C PRO A 321 6.83 37.69 -5.70
N GLY A 322 7.42 36.52 -5.43
CA GLY A 322 8.76 36.43 -4.82
C GLY A 322 9.02 35.12 -4.06
N ALA A 323 8.05 34.59 -3.31
CA ALA A 323 8.26 33.39 -2.48
C ALA A 323 8.37 32.08 -3.30
N ALA A 324 9.11 31.11 -2.77
CA ALA A 324 9.06 29.72 -3.25
C ALA A 324 7.91 28.99 -2.54
N VAL A 325 7.00 28.38 -3.31
CA VAL A 325 5.78 27.76 -2.77
C VAL A 325 5.73 26.29 -3.14
N VAL A 326 5.52 25.41 -2.17
CA VAL A 326 5.22 23.99 -2.38
C VAL A 326 3.78 23.74 -1.95
N ILE A 327 2.98 23.11 -2.79
CA ILE A 327 1.59 22.75 -2.47
C ILE A 327 1.43 21.24 -2.57
N VAL A 328 0.95 20.61 -1.51
CA VAL A 328 0.58 19.19 -1.52
C VAL A 328 -0.91 19.04 -1.80
N SER A 329 -1.27 18.13 -2.70
CA SER A 329 -2.66 17.80 -3.01
C SER A 329 -2.83 16.31 -3.28
N ARG A 330 -4.07 15.81 -3.24
CA ARG A 330 -4.39 14.47 -3.74
C ARG A 330 -4.66 14.47 -5.25
N ARG A 331 -4.79 15.64 -5.86
CA ARG A 331 -5.17 15.83 -7.27
C ARG A 331 -4.03 16.49 -8.06
N HIS A 332 -4.14 16.47 -9.38
CA HIS A 332 -3.28 17.24 -10.27
C HIS A 332 -3.44 18.75 -10.07
N PRO A 333 -2.41 19.55 -10.39
CA PRO A 333 -2.47 21.01 -10.22
C PRO A 333 -3.55 21.62 -11.11
N PRO A 334 -4.40 22.54 -10.57
CA PRO A 334 -5.43 23.21 -11.35
C PRO A 334 -4.91 24.40 -12.19
N PHE A 335 -3.62 24.71 -12.11
CA PHE A 335 -2.94 25.79 -12.82
C PHE A 335 -1.49 25.39 -13.16
N GLY A 336 -0.80 26.18 -13.99
CA GLY A 336 0.58 25.91 -14.36
C GLY A 336 1.56 26.06 -13.18
N VAL A 337 2.45 25.08 -13.01
CA VAL A 337 3.48 25.04 -11.95
C VAL A 337 4.87 24.77 -12.53
N ASP A 338 5.93 25.19 -11.83
CA ASP A 338 7.31 25.03 -12.28
C ASP A 338 7.89 23.63 -12.03
N LEU A 339 7.36 22.92 -11.03
CA LEU A 339 7.72 21.54 -10.70
C LEU A 339 6.48 20.78 -10.29
N HIS A 340 6.24 19.62 -10.88
CA HIS A 340 5.16 18.72 -10.47
C HIS A 340 5.75 17.35 -10.14
N LEU A 341 5.56 16.90 -8.89
CA LEU A 341 5.98 15.59 -8.39
C LEU A 341 4.74 14.75 -8.09
N GLU A 342 4.66 13.56 -8.67
CA GLU A 342 3.58 12.61 -8.40
C GLU A 342 4.10 11.45 -7.54
N LEU A 343 3.57 11.33 -6.32
CA LEU A 343 3.98 10.31 -5.36
C LEU A 343 3.08 9.08 -5.46
N GLY A 344 3.71 7.92 -5.72
CA GLY A 344 3.10 6.60 -5.63
C GLY A 344 3.68 5.74 -4.50
N PRO A 345 3.57 4.41 -4.61
CA PRO A 345 4.28 3.47 -3.73
C PRO A 345 5.80 3.63 -3.85
N LEU A 346 6.53 3.25 -2.79
CA LEU A 346 7.99 3.17 -2.80
C LEU A 346 8.43 1.95 -3.61
N PRO A 347 9.36 2.10 -4.56
CA PRO A 347 9.87 0.95 -5.30
C PRO A 347 10.71 0.05 -4.40
N HIS A 348 10.81 -1.24 -4.75
CA HIS A 348 11.63 -2.21 -4.03
C HIS A 348 13.07 -1.71 -3.77
N ALA A 349 13.70 -1.03 -4.74
CA ALA A 349 15.03 -0.47 -4.60
C ALA A 349 15.15 0.59 -3.48
N ALA A 350 14.08 1.35 -3.23
CA ALA A 350 14.05 2.36 -2.17
C ALA A 350 13.98 1.75 -0.76
N LEU A 351 13.63 0.46 -0.66
CA LEU A 351 13.50 -0.29 0.60
C LEU A 351 14.57 -1.39 0.75
N ALA A 352 15.60 -1.42 -0.10
CA ALA A 352 16.60 -2.49 -0.12
C ALA A 352 17.37 -2.67 1.21
N GLY A 353 17.45 -1.63 2.05
CA GLY A 353 18.02 -1.71 3.40
C GLY A 353 17.14 -2.41 4.45
N HIS A 354 15.90 -2.80 4.09
CA HIS A 354 14.90 -3.37 4.98
C HIS A 354 14.31 -4.65 4.38
N ALA A 355 14.93 -5.80 4.68
CA ALA A 355 14.52 -7.11 4.16
C ALA A 355 13.05 -7.44 4.50
N GLY A 356 12.28 -7.91 3.52
CA GLY A 356 10.88 -8.32 3.70
C GLY A 356 9.85 -7.18 3.77
N LEU A 357 10.30 -5.92 3.83
CA LEU A 357 9.42 -4.78 4.07
C LEU A 357 8.57 -4.43 2.85
N HIS A 358 9.12 -4.57 1.64
CA HIS A 358 8.38 -4.32 0.41
C HIS A 358 7.34 -5.43 0.16
N GLU A 359 7.67 -6.70 0.43
CA GLU A 359 6.73 -7.81 0.34
C GLU A 359 5.56 -7.66 1.32
N LEU A 360 5.83 -7.15 2.53
CA LEU A 360 4.83 -6.94 3.56
C LEU A 360 3.89 -5.75 3.27
N THR A 361 4.40 -4.69 2.65
CA THR A 361 3.68 -3.39 2.54
C THR A 361 3.35 -2.97 1.12
N GLU A 362 3.85 -3.71 0.11
CA GLU A 362 3.84 -3.33 -1.31
C GLU A 362 4.40 -1.92 -1.58
N GLY A 363 5.30 -1.46 -0.70
CA GLY A 363 5.88 -0.13 -0.77
C GLY A 363 4.92 1.00 -0.37
N HIS A 364 3.73 0.72 0.16
CA HIS A 364 2.78 1.76 0.57
C HIS A 364 3.34 2.60 1.74
N PRO A 365 3.66 3.90 1.57
CA PRO A 365 4.45 4.67 2.54
C PRO A 365 3.88 4.74 3.96
N THR A 366 2.56 4.81 4.11
CA THR A 366 1.92 4.76 5.45
C THR A 366 2.16 3.43 6.17
N LEU A 367 2.17 2.31 5.44
CA LEU A 367 2.38 0.98 6.00
C LEU A 367 3.87 0.76 6.28
N VAL A 368 4.74 1.21 5.38
CA VAL A 368 6.19 1.27 5.59
C VAL A 368 6.50 2.04 6.88
N GLY A 369 5.93 3.23 7.05
CA GLY A 369 6.12 4.04 8.25
C GLY A 369 5.64 3.36 9.53
N ALA A 370 4.48 2.69 9.50
CA ALA A 370 3.96 1.93 10.64
C ALA A 370 4.88 0.74 10.99
N ALA A 371 5.32 -0.04 10.00
CA ALA A 371 6.24 -1.15 10.21
C ALA A 371 7.59 -0.70 10.78
N LEU A 372 8.16 0.41 10.28
CA LEU A 372 9.41 0.97 10.80
C LEU A 372 9.27 1.50 12.24
N ALA A 373 8.08 1.96 12.61
CA ALA A 373 7.77 2.39 13.98
C ALA A 373 7.46 1.22 14.93
N GLY A 374 7.46 -0.03 14.45
CA GLY A 374 7.02 -1.19 15.22
C GLY A 374 5.52 -1.18 15.54
N GLU A 375 4.74 -0.34 14.85
CA GLU A 375 3.29 -0.32 14.98
C GLU A 375 2.69 -1.49 14.21
N ALA A 376 1.66 -2.11 14.79
CA ALA A 376 0.90 -3.10 14.08
C ALA A 376 0.20 -2.44 12.86
N LEU A 377 0.51 -2.96 11.66
CA LEU A 377 -0.05 -2.46 10.38
C LEU A 377 -1.58 -2.40 10.40
N ASP A 378 -2.17 -3.23 11.25
CA ASP A 378 -3.58 -3.47 11.38
C ASP A 378 -4.37 -2.36 12.08
N GLY A 379 -3.70 -1.55 12.90
CA GLY A 379 -4.31 -0.43 13.61
C GLY A 379 -4.72 0.70 12.67
N ARG A 380 -3.76 1.26 11.92
CA ARG A 380 -3.98 2.44 11.06
C ARG A 380 -4.82 2.10 9.83
N GLN A 381 -4.48 1.07 9.08
CA GLN A 381 -5.21 0.75 7.85
C GLN A 381 -6.62 0.22 8.16
N GLY A 382 -6.78 -0.58 9.22
CA GLY A 382 -8.07 -1.04 9.69
C GLY A 382 -9.02 0.10 10.11
N ALA A 383 -8.50 1.13 10.77
CA ALA A 383 -9.30 2.32 11.12
C ALA A 383 -9.79 3.06 9.88
N ARG A 384 -8.94 3.20 8.85
CA ARG A 384 -9.30 3.82 7.56
C ARG A 384 -10.40 3.05 6.85
N ILE A 385 -10.28 1.72 6.77
CA ILE A 385 -11.30 0.85 6.15
C ILE A 385 -12.63 0.93 6.90
N ARG A 386 -12.62 0.98 8.24
CA ARG A 386 -13.84 1.13 9.06
C ARG A 386 -14.52 2.48 8.89
N ALA A 387 -13.75 3.53 8.61
CA ALA A 387 -14.25 4.88 8.38
C ALA A 387 -14.85 5.07 6.97
N LEU A 388 -14.67 4.12 6.06
CA LEU A 388 -15.25 4.19 4.71
C LEU A 388 -16.79 4.10 4.77
N PRO A 389 -17.50 4.79 3.85
CA PRO A 389 -18.91 4.55 3.61
C PRO A 389 -19.18 3.06 3.32
N PRO A 390 -20.33 2.49 3.72
CA PRO A 390 -20.62 1.06 3.56
C PRO A 390 -20.38 0.54 2.14
N LEU A 391 -20.83 1.27 1.12
CA LEU A 391 -20.66 0.88 -0.28
C LEU A 391 -19.19 0.86 -0.72
N ALA A 392 -18.42 1.90 -0.36
CA ALA A 392 -16.99 1.98 -0.68
C ALA A 392 -16.21 0.87 0.02
N ARG A 393 -16.60 0.55 1.27
CA ARG A 393 -16.05 -0.58 2.01
C ARG A 393 -16.34 -1.90 1.29
N ASP A 394 -17.59 -2.18 0.92
CA ASP A 394 -17.93 -3.44 0.24
C ASP A 394 -17.19 -3.60 -1.10
N ILE A 395 -17.05 -2.52 -1.90
CA ILE A 395 -16.23 -2.54 -3.12
C ILE A 395 -14.77 -2.87 -2.79
N PHE A 396 -14.18 -2.18 -1.80
CA PHE A 396 -12.81 -2.43 -1.37
C PHE A 396 -12.60 -3.89 -0.94
N LEU A 397 -13.53 -4.44 -0.15
CA LEU A 397 -13.43 -5.83 0.33
C LEU A 397 -13.59 -6.84 -0.81
N LEU A 398 -14.54 -6.63 -1.73
CA LEU A 398 -14.70 -7.50 -2.91
C LEU A 398 -13.47 -7.48 -3.82
N LEU A 399 -12.86 -6.31 -4.04
CA LEU A 399 -11.60 -6.20 -4.78
C LEU A 399 -10.45 -6.89 -4.04
N ALA A 400 -10.42 -6.80 -2.70
CA ALA A 400 -9.39 -7.44 -1.89
C ALA A 400 -9.48 -8.98 -1.96
N LEU A 401 -10.68 -9.56 -2.10
CA LEU A 401 -10.87 -11.01 -2.25
C LEU A 401 -10.36 -11.58 -3.59
N GLN A 402 -10.02 -10.72 -4.55
CA GLN A 402 -9.56 -11.12 -5.88
C GLN A 402 -8.04 -10.98 -5.97
N GLU A 403 -7.36 -11.97 -6.54
CA GLU A 403 -5.93 -11.85 -6.87
C GLU A 403 -5.74 -10.94 -8.09
N THR A 404 -6.53 -11.19 -9.14
CA THR A 404 -6.64 -10.33 -10.32
C THR A 404 -8.01 -9.65 -10.31
N PRO A 405 -8.08 -8.32 -10.12
CA PRO A 405 -9.35 -7.61 -10.01
C PRO A 405 -10.20 -7.70 -11.28
N ASP A 406 -11.44 -8.19 -11.17
CA ASP A 406 -12.49 -8.04 -12.16
C ASP A 406 -13.47 -6.95 -11.71
N LEU A 407 -13.30 -5.76 -12.28
CA LEU A 407 -14.13 -4.59 -11.99
C LEU A 407 -15.60 -4.82 -12.37
N ARG A 408 -15.87 -5.58 -13.44
CA ARG A 408 -17.24 -5.84 -13.91
C ARG A 408 -17.95 -6.82 -12.99
N ALA A 409 -17.27 -7.89 -12.56
CA ALA A 409 -17.80 -8.81 -11.57
C ALA A 409 -18.06 -8.10 -10.24
N THR A 410 -17.13 -7.26 -9.78
CA THR A 410 -17.28 -6.48 -8.55
C THR A 410 -18.51 -5.55 -8.61
N ALA A 411 -18.68 -4.82 -9.71
CA ALA A 411 -19.84 -3.93 -9.90
C ALA A 411 -21.17 -4.73 -9.96
N ARG A 412 -21.20 -5.86 -10.67
CA ARG A 412 -22.38 -6.75 -10.76
C ARG A 412 -22.74 -7.35 -9.40
N ALA A 413 -21.76 -7.78 -8.61
CA ALA A 413 -21.95 -8.34 -7.27
C ALA A 413 -22.69 -7.38 -6.31
N LEU A 414 -22.57 -6.07 -6.55
CA LEU A 414 -23.24 -5.02 -5.79
C LEU A 414 -24.42 -4.37 -6.51
N GLY A 415 -24.75 -4.80 -7.73
CA GLY A 415 -25.84 -4.22 -8.52
C GLY A 415 -25.59 -2.76 -8.95
N LEU A 416 -24.34 -2.35 -9.08
CA LEU A 416 -23.97 -0.97 -9.42
C LEU A 416 -23.89 -0.76 -10.94
N ASN A 417 -24.33 0.43 -11.39
CA ASN A 417 -24.03 0.88 -12.75
C ASN A 417 -22.57 1.37 -12.86
N ALA A 418 -22.11 1.56 -14.09
CA ALA A 418 -20.71 1.92 -14.36
C ALA A 418 -20.30 3.28 -13.77
N ALA A 419 -21.20 4.27 -13.75
CA ALA A 419 -20.90 5.62 -13.27
C ALA A 419 -20.72 5.64 -11.75
N ASP A 420 -21.63 5.01 -11.00
CA ASP A 420 -21.58 4.94 -9.54
C ASP A 420 -20.36 4.13 -9.07
N PHE A 421 -20.06 3.03 -9.77
CA PHE A 421 -18.88 2.21 -9.49
C PHE A 421 -17.59 2.98 -9.75
N ALA A 422 -17.47 3.67 -10.89
CA ALA A 422 -16.29 4.45 -11.23
C ALA A 422 -16.05 5.61 -10.26
N LEU A 423 -17.11 6.30 -9.82
CA LEU A 423 -17.01 7.35 -8.81
C LEU A 423 -16.47 6.81 -7.49
N THR A 424 -17.00 5.67 -7.03
CA THR A 424 -16.58 5.07 -5.76
C THR A 424 -15.17 4.49 -5.83
N LEU A 425 -14.80 3.85 -6.96
CA LEU A 425 -13.44 3.36 -7.19
C LEU A 425 -12.43 4.51 -7.26
N SER A 426 -12.81 5.64 -7.88
CA SER A 426 -12.02 6.86 -7.88
C SER A 426 -11.80 7.38 -6.46
N GLN A 427 -12.84 7.37 -5.61
CA GLN A 427 -12.70 7.73 -4.20
C GLN A 427 -11.71 6.81 -3.45
N LEU A 428 -11.81 5.49 -3.63
CA LEU A 428 -10.87 4.53 -3.03
C LEU A 428 -9.43 4.73 -3.52
N THR A 429 -9.27 5.10 -4.79
CA THR A 429 -7.98 5.39 -5.40
C THR A 429 -7.39 6.70 -4.87
N VAL A 430 -8.20 7.75 -4.72
CA VAL A 430 -7.79 9.02 -4.11
C VAL A 430 -7.45 8.85 -2.63
N GLU A 431 -8.12 7.94 -1.93
CA GLU A 431 -7.74 7.54 -0.57
C GLU A 431 -6.48 6.66 -0.56
N GLY A 432 -5.97 6.19 -1.70
CA GLY A 432 -4.77 5.34 -1.75
C GLY A 432 -4.98 3.95 -1.18
N LEU A 433 -6.21 3.44 -1.27
CA LEU A 433 -6.56 2.07 -0.88
C LEU A 433 -6.49 1.12 -2.08
N THR A 434 -6.73 1.64 -3.27
CA THR A 434 -6.69 0.89 -4.54
C THR A 434 -5.86 1.64 -5.58
N ARG A 435 -5.46 0.92 -6.63
CA ARG A 435 -5.06 1.48 -7.92
C ARG A 435 -6.30 1.68 -8.81
N GLU A 436 -6.14 2.43 -9.90
CA GLU A 436 -7.22 2.68 -10.87
C GLU A 436 -7.76 1.40 -11.52
N ASN A 437 -6.93 0.35 -11.62
CA ASN A 437 -7.33 -0.97 -12.12
C ASN A 437 -8.04 -1.83 -11.05
N GLY A 438 -8.31 -1.30 -9.85
CA GLY A 438 -8.94 -2.01 -8.75
C GLY A 438 -8.00 -2.84 -7.88
N GLN A 439 -6.70 -2.89 -8.18
CA GLN A 439 -5.75 -3.62 -7.33
C GLN A 439 -5.66 -2.96 -5.96
N VAL A 440 -5.95 -3.73 -4.91
CA VAL A 440 -5.90 -3.27 -3.52
C VAL A 440 -4.45 -3.28 -3.02
N TYR A 441 -4.03 -2.19 -2.37
CA TYR A 441 -2.73 -2.15 -1.70
C TYR A 441 -2.75 -3.01 -0.44
N ALA A 442 -1.77 -3.90 -0.30
CA ALA A 442 -1.65 -4.85 0.80
C ALA A 442 -2.91 -5.71 0.98
N ALA A 443 -3.41 -6.28 -0.13
CA ALA A 443 -4.67 -7.03 -0.16
C ALA A 443 -4.71 -8.22 0.83
N ALA A 444 -3.57 -8.90 1.03
CA ALA A 444 -3.48 -10.02 1.98
C ALA A 444 -3.91 -9.63 3.41
N PHE A 445 -3.52 -8.44 3.85
CA PHE A 445 -3.89 -7.92 5.16
C PHE A 445 -5.41 -7.62 5.25
N ALA A 446 -6.00 -7.09 4.18
CA ALA A 446 -7.44 -6.86 4.12
C ALA A 446 -8.23 -8.18 4.17
N ARG A 447 -7.77 -9.24 3.47
CA ARG A 447 -8.38 -10.58 3.47
C ARG A 447 -8.39 -11.20 4.87
N GLU A 448 -7.25 -11.20 5.55
CA GLU A 448 -7.13 -11.79 6.90
C GLU A 448 -8.15 -11.19 7.88
N LYS A 449 -8.45 -9.88 7.79
CA LYS A 449 -9.46 -9.23 8.63
C LYS A 449 -10.89 -9.55 8.20
N ILE A 450 -11.15 -9.65 6.89
CA ILE A 450 -12.46 -10.05 6.37
C ILE A 450 -12.82 -11.43 6.92
N GLU A 451 -11.90 -12.39 6.80
CA GLU A 451 -12.11 -13.79 7.20
C GLU A 451 -12.44 -13.95 8.69
N ARG A 452 -12.00 -13.02 9.55
CA ARG A 452 -12.38 -12.99 10.99
C ARG A 452 -13.84 -12.58 11.24
N ILE A 453 -14.52 -11.97 10.27
CA ILE A 453 -15.95 -11.60 10.33
C ILE A 453 -16.74 -12.62 9.49
N HIS A 454 -16.82 -13.86 9.97
CA HIS A 454 -17.29 -15.04 9.23
C HIS A 454 -18.54 -14.80 8.37
N VAL A 455 -19.64 -14.32 8.95
CA VAL A 455 -20.92 -14.18 8.22
C VAL A 455 -20.83 -13.15 7.09
N HIS A 456 -20.22 -11.99 7.35
CA HIS A 456 -20.10 -10.93 6.34
C HIS A 456 -19.13 -11.33 5.23
N ALA A 457 -18.02 -11.99 5.59
CA ALA A 457 -17.08 -12.55 4.62
C ALA A 457 -17.76 -13.55 3.68
N HIS A 458 -18.47 -14.54 4.22
CA HIS A 458 -19.15 -15.56 3.43
C HIS A 458 -20.19 -14.91 2.49
N LEU A 459 -20.90 -13.88 2.93
CA LEU A 459 -21.85 -13.14 2.08
C LEU A 459 -21.15 -12.41 0.92
N LEU A 460 -19.99 -11.78 1.16
CA LEU A 460 -19.21 -11.13 0.10
C LEU A 460 -18.67 -12.17 -0.89
N HIS A 461 -18.16 -13.31 -0.41
CA HIS A 461 -17.78 -14.43 -1.26
C HIS A 461 -18.95 -14.91 -2.12
N LEU A 462 -20.15 -15.10 -1.55
CA LEU A 462 -21.32 -15.54 -2.30
C LEU A 462 -21.71 -14.54 -3.40
N LYS A 463 -21.76 -13.24 -3.07
CA LYS A 463 -22.05 -12.18 -4.04
C LYS A 463 -21.04 -12.17 -5.19
N LEU A 464 -19.75 -12.32 -4.87
CA LEU A 464 -18.69 -12.36 -5.86
C LEU A 464 -18.77 -13.62 -6.73
N ALA A 465 -19.01 -14.78 -6.13
CA ALA A 465 -19.18 -16.05 -6.82
C ALA A 465 -20.32 -16.00 -7.85
N ARG A 466 -21.45 -15.38 -7.48
CA ARG A 466 -22.59 -15.15 -8.39
C ARG A 466 -22.26 -14.21 -9.56
N ALA A 467 -21.25 -13.34 -9.43
CA ALA A 467 -20.92 -12.36 -10.46
C ALA A 467 -19.74 -12.78 -11.36
N LEU A 468 -18.85 -13.64 -10.86
CA LEU A 468 -17.67 -14.12 -11.58
C LEU A 468 -18.01 -15.14 -12.68
N PRO A 469 -17.13 -15.32 -13.69
CA PRO A 469 -17.17 -16.45 -14.61
C PRO A 469 -17.01 -17.80 -13.89
N ASP A 470 -17.60 -18.85 -14.43
CA ASP A 470 -17.67 -20.17 -13.80
C ASP A 470 -16.28 -20.79 -13.56
N GLU A 471 -15.29 -20.45 -14.39
CA GLU A 471 -13.90 -20.91 -14.30
C GLU A 471 -13.17 -20.38 -13.05
N THR A 472 -13.61 -19.23 -12.53
CA THR A 472 -12.96 -18.52 -11.41
C THR A 472 -13.82 -18.45 -10.15
N ALA A 473 -15.10 -18.81 -10.23
CA ALA A 473 -16.03 -18.63 -9.13
C ALA A 473 -15.89 -19.67 -8.01
N TRP A 474 -15.35 -20.88 -8.30
CA TRP A 474 -15.31 -21.98 -7.32
C TRP A 474 -14.70 -21.63 -5.95
N PRO A 475 -13.52 -20.97 -5.86
CA PRO A 475 -12.93 -20.62 -4.56
C PRO A 475 -13.88 -19.80 -3.68
N HIS A 476 -14.69 -18.94 -4.29
CA HIS A 476 -15.66 -18.12 -3.57
C HIS A 476 -16.92 -18.90 -3.20
N TYR A 477 -17.42 -19.80 -4.07
CA TYR A 477 -18.48 -20.73 -3.68
C TYR A 477 -18.05 -21.62 -2.51
N ALA A 478 -16.83 -22.16 -2.55
CA ALA A 478 -16.29 -23.02 -1.51
C ALA A 478 -16.22 -22.31 -0.14
N ALA A 479 -15.84 -21.03 -0.13
CA ALA A 479 -15.77 -20.20 1.08
C ALA A 479 -17.14 -19.80 1.63
N ALA A 480 -18.20 -19.81 0.80
CA ALA A 480 -19.54 -19.37 1.17
C ALA A 480 -20.56 -20.52 1.33
N GLY A 481 -20.08 -21.76 1.48
CA GLY A 481 -20.90 -22.99 1.52
C GLY A 481 -22.12 -22.92 2.43
N ASP A 482 -21.97 -22.35 3.62
CA ASP A 482 -23.02 -22.28 4.64
C ASP A 482 -24.18 -21.33 4.28
N LEU A 483 -24.03 -20.51 3.23
CA LEU A 483 -25.00 -19.50 2.81
C LEU A 483 -25.64 -19.81 1.44
N TRP A 484 -25.40 -20.99 0.87
CA TRP A 484 -25.94 -21.34 -0.44
C TRP A 484 -27.48 -21.42 -0.43
N GLU A 485 -28.08 -20.86 -1.48
CA GLU A 485 -29.46 -21.12 -1.87
C GLU A 485 -29.50 -22.23 -2.93
N ASP A 486 -30.68 -22.80 -3.23
CA ASP A 486 -30.84 -23.88 -4.22
C ASP A 486 -30.21 -23.53 -5.59
N ALA A 487 -30.38 -22.28 -6.03
CA ALA A 487 -29.80 -21.79 -7.29
C ALA A 487 -28.25 -21.68 -7.25
N ASP A 488 -27.67 -21.47 -6.06
CA ASP A 488 -26.22 -21.45 -5.88
C ASP A 488 -25.64 -22.85 -5.93
N GLU A 489 -26.33 -23.84 -5.39
CA GLU A 489 -25.86 -25.23 -5.40
C GLU A 489 -25.68 -25.75 -6.83
N ASP A 490 -26.64 -25.47 -7.72
CA ASP A 490 -26.57 -25.84 -9.14
C ASP A 490 -25.35 -25.22 -9.83
N ARG A 491 -25.04 -23.95 -9.54
CA ARG A 491 -23.91 -23.26 -10.15
C ARG A 491 -22.59 -23.66 -9.51
N ALA A 492 -22.55 -23.82 -8.20
CA ALA A 492 -21.40 -24.32 -7.45
C ALA A 492 -20.99 -25.70 -7.99
N ALA A 493 -21.96 -26.61 -8.20
CA ALA A 493 -21.73 -27.93 -8.79
C ALA A 493 -21.09 -27.84 -10.19
N ARG A 494 -21.58 -26.96 -11.07
CA ARG A 494 -20.98 -26.74 -12.40
C ARG A 494 -19.55 -26.20 -12.31
N THR A 495 -19.31 -25.19 -11.47
CA THR A 495 -17.97 -24.61 -11.30
C THR A 495 -16.98 -25.60 -10.66
N ALA A 496 -17.46 -26.46 -9.75
CA ALA A 496 -16.68 -27.56 -9.18
C ALA A 496 -16.27 -28.57 -10.25
N ALA A 497 -17.16 -28.91 -11.19
CA ALA A 497 -16.85 -29.80 -12.31
C ALA A 497 -15.76 -29.22 -13.23
N LEU A 498 -15.84 -27.93 -13.57
CA LEU A 498 -14.81 -27.25 -14.35
C LEU A 498 -13.47 -27.22 -13.61
N ARG A 499 -13.48 -26.91 -12.30
CA ARG A 499 -12.27 -26.93 -11.47
C ARG A 499 -11.67 -28.33 -11.38
N ALA A 500 -12.50 -29.38 -11.23
CA ALA A 500 -12.04 -30.77 -11.22
C ALA A 500 -11.37 -31.15 -12.55
N THR A 501 -11.92 -30.69 -13.67
CA THR A 501 -11.33 -30.89 -15.00
C THR A 501 -9.94 -30.24 -15.09
N ALA A 502 -9.81 -28.98 -14.67
CA ALA A 502 -8.52 -28.28 -14.64
C ALA A 502 -7.50 -28.92 -13.66
N LEU A 503 -7.97 -29.50 -12.55
CA LEU A 503 -7.11 -30.26 -11.64
C LEU A 503 -6.59 -31.56 -12.29
N LEU A 504 -7.43 -32.25 -13.06
CA LEU A 504 -7.02 -33.45 -13.79
C LEU A 504 -5.96 -33.15 -14.85
N GLU A 505 -6.14 -32.10 -15.64
CA GLU A 505 -5.17 -31.64 -16.64
C GLU A 505 -3.81 -31.30 -16.02
N ARG A 506 -3.81 -30.80 -14.78
CA ARG A 506 -2.59 -30.47 -14.02
C ARG A 506 -2.00 -31.66 -13.25
N GLY A 507 -2.60 -32.84 -13.32
CA GLY A 507 -2.11 -34.04 -12.64
C GLY A 507 -2.45 -34.14 -11.15
N TYR A 508 -3.55 -33.52 -10.71
CA TYR A 508 -4.06 -33.57 -9.33
C TYR A 508 -5.42 -34.30 -9.24
N PRO A 509 -5.49 -35.58 -9.65
CA PRO A 509 -6.75 -36.32 -9.64
C PRO A 509 -7.31 -36.54 -8.22
N GLY A 510 -6.46 -36.65 -7.19
CA GLY A 510 -6.90 -36.78 -5.80
C GLY A 510 -7.68 -35.55 -5.31
N GLU A 511 -7.20 -34.35 -5.63
CA GLU A 511 -7.92 -33.11 -5.31
C GLU A 511 -9.23 -32.99 -6.10
N ALA A 512 -9.23 -33.42 -7.37
CA ALA A 512 -10.44 -33.46 -8.18
C ALA A 512 -11.50 -34.41 -7.59
N VAL A 513 -11.09 -35.56 -7.06
CA VAL A 513 -12.01 -36.49 -6.35
C VAL A 513 -12.52 -35.86 -5.06
N ALA A 514 -11.63 -35.34 -4.20
CA ALA A 514 -12.03 -34.73 -2.93
C ALA A 514 -13.00 -33.55 -3.13
N LEU A 515 -12.83 -32.79 -4.21
CA LEU A 515 -13.76 -31.74 -4.63
C LEU A 515 -15.14 -32.29 -4.98
N LEU A 516 -15.20 -33.33 -5.81
CA LEU A 516 -16.46 -33.91 -6.30
C LEU A 516 -17.15 -34.85 -5.32
N ASP A 517 -16.44 -35.37 -4.31
CA ASP A 517 -17.01 -36.15 -3.20
C ASP A 517 -18.08 -35.35 -2.43
N ARG A 518 -17.94 -34.02 -2.39
CA ARG A 518 -18.92 -33.09 -1.79
C ARG A 518 -20.26 -33.04 -2.52
N PHE A 519 -20.32 -33.58 -3.74
CA PHE A 519 -21.50 -33.52 -4.62
C PHE A 519 -21.97 -34.92 -5.07
N THR A 520 -21.72 -35.95 -4.27
CA THR A 520 -22.11 -37.35 -4.60
C THR A 520 -23.62 -37.54 -4.75
N HIS A 521 -24.43 -36.70 -4.10
CA HIS A 521 -25.90 -36.67 -4.25
C HIS A 521 -26.36 -36.12 -5.60
N ARG A 522 -25.52 -35.40 -6.34
CA ARG A 522 -25.85 -34.78 -7.63
C ARG A 522 -25.55 -35.75 -8.78
N PRO A 523 -26.55 -36.32 -9.47
CA PRO A 523 -26.33 -37.33 -10.50
C PRO A 523 -25.62 -36.79 -11.76
N GLU A 524 -25.81 -35.52 -12.11
CA GLU A 524 -25.17 -34.89 -13.27
C GLU A 524 -23.65 -34.75 -13.13
N LEU A 525 -23.12 -34.83 -11.90
CA LEU A 525 -21.68 -34.86 -11.62
C LEU A 525 -21.08 -36.27 -11.59
N ALA A 526 -21.88 -37.32 -11.82
CA ALA A 526 -21.39 -38.69 -11.80
C ALA A 526 -20.29 -38.96 -12.85
N VAL A 527 -20.42 -38.40 -14.06
CA VAL A 527 -19.41 -38.58 -15.11
C VAL A 527 -18.11 -37.81 -14.81
N PRO A 528 -18.12 -36.50 -14.50
CA PRO A 528 -16.91 -35.80 -14.03
C PRO A 528 -16.24 -36.49 -12.84
N HIS A 529 -17.03 -36.96 -11.87
CA HIS A 529 -16.50 -37.67 -10.70
C HIS A 529 -15.87 -39.01 -11.10
N ALA A 530 -16.50 -39.77 -11.99
CA ALA A 530 -15.93 -41.01 -12.51
C ALA A 530 -14.60 -40.76 -13.23
N TRP A 531 -14.47 -39.69 -14.01
CA TRP A 531 -13.18 -39.32 -14.64
C TRP A 531 -12.11 -38.98 -13.61
N ALA A 532 -12.47 -38.25 -12.55
CA ALA A 532 -11.54 -37.95 -11.46
C ALA A 532 -11.07 -39.24 -10.73
N LEU A 533 -12.00 -40.13 -10.42
CA LEU A 533 -11.72 -41.44 -9.83
C LEU A 533 -10.83 -42.29 -10.73
N LEU A 534 -11.09 -42.32 -12.04
CA LEU A 534 -10.25 -43.01 -13.03
C LEU A 534 -8.83 -42.43 -13.07
N GLY A 535 -8.69 -41.10 -13.04
CA GLY A 535 -7.40 -40.43 -12.95
C GLY A 535 -6.61 -40.80 -11.69
N ALA A 536 -7.31 -40.96 -10.56
CA ALA A 536 -6.72 -41.39 -9.29
C ALA A 536 -6.43 -42.91 -9.24
N GLY A 537 -6.85 -43.67 -10.26
CA GLY A 537 -6.75 -45.14 -10.29
C GLY A 537 -7.86 -45.86 -9.51
N ARG A 538 -8.88 -45.17 -9.02
CA ARG A 538 -10.02 -45.72 -8.27
C ARG A 538 -11.10 -46.24 -9.24
N SER A 539 -10.73 -47.18 -10.11
CA SER A 539 -11.56 -47.61 -11.26
C SER A 539 -12.83 -48.37 -10.85
N ALA A 540 -12.76 -49.15 -9.76
CA ALA A 540 -13.93 -49.85 -9.22
C ALA A 540 -14.97 -48.87 -8.65
N GLU A 541 -14.51 -47.83 -7.96
CA GLU A 541 -15.38 -46.78 -7.41
C GLU A 541 -15.98 -45.91 -8.52
N ALA A 542 -15.21 -45.61 -9.57
CA ALA A 542 -15.74 -44.95 -10.76
C ALA A 542 -16.89 -45.75 -11.40
N LEU A 543 -16.72 -47.08 -11.54
CA LEU A 543 -17.77 -47.94 -12.06
C LEU A 543 -18.99 -47.98 -11.14
N GLY A 544 -18.78 -48.12 -9.82
CA GLY A 544 -19.84 -48.09 -8.82
C GLY A 544 -20.62 -46.77 -8.83
N ARG A 545 -19.92 -45.63 -8.95
CA ARG A 545 -20.54 -44.31 -9.06
C ARG A 545 -21.43 -44.17 -10.29
N LEU A 546 -21.04 -44.74 -11.43
CA LEU A 546 -21.84 -44.70 -12.66
C LEU A 546 -23.05 -45.65 -12.59
N GLN A 547 -22.94 -46.75 -11.85
CA GLN A 547 -24.04 -47.71 -11.65
C GLN A 547 -25.18 -47.18 -10.77
N THR A 548 -24.97 -46.09 -10.02
CA THR A 548 -26.04 -45.46 -9.24
C THR A 548 -27.03 -44.66 -10.10
N LEU A 549 -26.73 -44.45 -11.38
CA LEU A 549 -27.57 -43.67 -12.28
C LEU A 549 -28.81 -44.46 -12.72
N THR A 550 -29.92 -43.76 -12.94
CA THR A 550 -31.15 -44.35 -13.49
C THR A 550 -31.04 -44.55 -15.00
N PRO A 551 -31.82 -45.44 -15.64
CA PRO A 551 -31.78 -45.64 -17.10
C PRO A 551 -31.96 -44.36 -17.93
N ALA A 552 -32.76 -43.41 -17.45
CA ALA A 552 -32.97 -42.11 -18.11
C ALA A 552 -31.72 -41.20 -18.09
N GLN A 553 -30.80 -41.43 -17.15
CA GLN A 553 -29.54 -40.71 -17.00
C GLN A 553 -28.39 -41.41 -17.74
N HIS A 554 -28.64 -42.57 -18.35
CA HIS A 554 -27.65 -43.26 -19.18
C HIS A 554 -27.55 -42.57 -20.55
N GLY A 555 -26.33 -42.37 -21.00
CA GLY A 555 -26.00 -41.81 -22.30
C GLY A 555 -24.57 -42.16 -22.70
N GLY A 556 -24.14 -41.71 -23.87
CA GLY A 556 -22.81 -42.01 -24.42
C GLY A 556 -21.69 -41.77 -23.42
N ALA A 557 -21.69 -40.62 -22.75
CA ALA A 557 -20.68 -40.25 -21.76
C ALA A 557 -20.58 -41.22 -20.57
N VAL A 558 -21.73 -41.72 -20.07
CA VAL A 558 -21.78 -42.73 -18.99
C VAL A 558 -21.21 -44.05 -19.50
N THR A 559 -21.69 -44.53 -20.65
CA THR A 559 -21.24 -45.80 -21.25
C THR A 559 -19.74 -45.78 -21.52
N VAL A 560 -19.20 -44.67 -22.02
CA VAL A 560 -17.76 -44.51 -22.27
C VAL A 560 -16.95 -44.52 -20.99
N ALA A 561 -17.40 -43.81 -19.95
CA ALA A 561 -16.70 -43.80 -18.66
C ALA A 561 -16.73 -45.20 -18.00
N GLN A 562 -17.85 -45.93 -18.11
CA GLN A 562 -17.97 -47.33 -17.68
C GLN A 562 -17.01 -48.24 -18.46
N ALA A 563 -17.02 -48.15 -19.79
CA ALA A 563 -16.14 -48.93 -20.65
C ALA A 563 -14.66 -48.65 -20.34
N THR A 564 -14.29 -47.40 -20.11
CA THR A 564 -12.94 -47.01 -19.71
C THR A 564 -12.55 -47.58 -18.34
N ALA A 565 -13.46 -47.53 -17.36
CA ALA A 565 -13.27 -48.15 -16.06
C ALA A 565 -13.02 -49.67 -16.18
N LEU A 566 -13.80 -50.35 -17.01
CA LEU A 566 -13.64 -51.78 -17.28
C LEU A 566 -12.30 -52.10 -17.94
N VAL A 567 -11.81 -51.28 -18.88
CA VAL A 567 -10.45 -51.44 -19.43
C VAL A 567 -9.40 -51.34 -18.32
N ARG A 568 -9.53 -50.38 -17.40
CA ARG A 568 -8.57 -50.22 -16.29
C ARG A 568 -8.62 -51.37 -15.28
N LEU A 569 -9.74 -52.09 -15.22
CA LEU A 569 -9.96 -53.28 -14.39
C LEU A 569 -9.66 -54.61 -15.12
N GLY A 570 -9.13 -54.57 -16.34
CA GLY A 570 -8.80 -55.79 -17.11
C GLY A 570 -9.97 -56.46 -17.85
N ARG A 571 -11.19 -55.94 -17.72
CA ARG A 571 -12.42 -56.50 -18.28
C ARG A 571 -12.63 -56.04 -19.72
N HIS A 572 -11.66 -56.35 -20.60
CA HIS A 572 -11.56 -55.77 -21.95
C HIS A 572 -12.69 -56.18 -22.90
N GLU A 573 -13.22 -57.40 -22.80
CA GLU A 573 -14.34 -57.85 -23.65
C GLU A 573 -15.64 -57.12 -23.30
N GLU A 574 -15.93 -56.95 -22.01
CA GLU A 574 -17.08 -56.19 -21.54
C GLU A 574 -16.97 -54.71 -21.90
N ALA A 575 -15.77 -54.13 -21.75
CA ALA A 575 -15.49 -52.78 -22.19
C ALA A 575 -15.75 -52.60 -23.70
N ALA A 576 -15.30 -53.55 -24.52
CA ALA A 576 -15.52 -53.52 -25.96
C ALA A 576 -16.99 -53.71 -26.33
N ALA A 577 -17.75 -54.53 -25.59
CA ALA A 577 -19.19 -54.69 -25.79
C ALA A 577 -19.92 -53.35 -25.56
N LEU A 578 -19.69 -52.70 -24.43
CA LEU A 578 -20.27 -51.38 -24.11
C LEU A 578 -19.84 -50.31 -25.12
N ALA A 579 -18.57 -50.28 -25.50
CA ALA A 579 -18.06 -49.30 -26.46
C ALA A 579 -18.73 -49.40 -27.84
N ARG A 580 -19.15 -50.61 -28.28
CA ARG A 580 -19.88 -50.80 -29.55
C ARG A 580 -21.31 -50.24 -29.52
N GLU A 581 -21.89 -50.03 -28.34
CA GLU A 581 -23.24 -49.47 -28.19
C GLU A 581 -23.26 -47.96 -28.46
N VAL A 582 -22.12 -47.28 -28.27
CA VAL A 582 -21.98 -45.85 -28.50
C VAL A 582 -21.92 -45.57 -30.01
N ARG A 583 -22.83 -44.74 -30.50
CA ARG A 583 -22.92 -44.32 -31.90
C ARG A 583 -22.77 -42.80 -32.03
N GLY A 584 -22.46 -42.34 -33.23
CA GLY A 584 -22.36 -40.91 -33.57
C GLY A 584 -20.94 -40.48 -33.91
N SER A 585 -20.72 -39.17 -33.93
CA SER A 585 -19.44 -38.55 -34.33
C SER A 585 -18.87 -37.57 -33.30
N GLY A 586 -19.43 -37.54 -32.09
CA GLY A 586 -18.98 -36.65 -31.01
C GLY A 586 -17.86 -37.25 -30.13
N PRO A 587 -17.44 -36.52 -29.07
CA PRO A 587 -16.39 -36.95 -28.15
C PRO A 587 -16.60 -38.34 -27.54
N ASP A 588 -17.85 -38.71 -27.25
CA ASP A 588 -18.17 -40.03 -26.70
C ASP A 588 -17.89 -41.15 -27.71
N ALA A 589 -18.21 -40.94 -28.99
CA ALA A 589 -17.92 -41.92 -30.05
C ALA A 589 -16.41 -42.05 -30.29
N ALA A 590 -15.67 -40.95 -30.22
CA ALA A 590 -14.22 -40.97 -30.33
C ALA A 590 -13.58 -41.77 -29.18
N ARG A 591 -13.98 -41.51 -27.93
CA ARG A 591 -13.52 -42.26 -26.75
C ARG A 591 -13.93 -43.73 -26.79
N ALA A 592 -15.16 -44.05 -27.18
CA ALA A 592 -15.62 -45.43 -27.35
C ALA A 592 -14.75 -46.18 -28.37
N THR A 593 -14.43 -45.52 -29.48
CA THR A 593 -13.55 -46.09 -30.50
C THR A 593 -12.11 -46.27 -29.98
N SER A 594 -11.61 -45.34 -29.15
CA SER A 594 -10.32 -45.49 -28.46
C SER A 594 -10.31 -46.71 -27.51
N VAL A 595 -11.41 -46.96 -26.79
CA VAL A 595 -11.58 -48.18 -25.97
C VAL A 595 -11.49 -49.45 -26.84
N LEU A 596 -12.13 -49.46 -28.01
CA LEU A 596 -12.03 -50.58 -28.97
C LEU A 596 -10.60 -50.77 -29.47
N ALA A 597 -9.89 -49.68 -29.77
CA ALA A 597 -8.48 -49.72 -30.17
C ALA A 597 -7.60 -50.34 -29.08
N HIS A 598 -7.81 -49.95 -27.82
CA HIS A 598 -7.07 -50.48 -26.68
C HIS A 598 -7.37 -51.97 -26.45
N ALA A 599 -8.65 -52.37 -26.50
CA ALA A 599 -9.05 -53.76 -26.35
C ALA A 599 -8.49 -54.65 -27.48
N ALA A 600 -8.52 -54.19 -28.73
CA ALA A 600 -7.90 -54.90 -29.86
C ALA A 600 -6.38 -55.00 -29.73
N ASN A 601 -5.71 -53.96 -29.24
CA ASN A 601 -4.27 -53.96 -28.98
C ASN A 601 -3.90 -55.02 -27.93
N ILE A 602 -4.65 -55.12 -26.84
CA ILE A 602 -4.41 -56.10 -25.77
C ILE A 602 -4.59 -57.54 -26.27
N ARG A 603 -5.55 -57.77 -27.18
CA ARG A 603 -5.75 -59.07 -27.85
C ARG A 603 -4.68 -59.38 -28.92
N GLY A 604 -3.79 -58.44 -29.24
CA GLY A 604 -2.79 -58.58 -30.30
C GLY A 604 -3.34 -58.43 -31.73
N ALA A 605 -4.58 -57.95 -31.89
CA ALA A 605 -5.19 -57.67 -33.18
C ALA A 605 -4.74 -56.30 -33.73
N TRP A 606 -3.45 -56.18 -34.09
CA TRP A 606 -2.81 -54.87 -34.34
C TRP A 606 -3.43 -54.07 -35.50
N GLU A 607 -3.88 -54.73 -36.57
CA GLU A 607 -4.59 -54.05 -37.66
C GLU A 607 -5.97 -53.53 -37.24
N GLU A 608 -6.69 -54.29 -36.41
CA GLU A 608 -7.97 -53.84 -35.85
C GLU A 608 -7.76 -52.65 -34.91
N ALA A 609 -6.76 -52.73 -34.04
CA ALA A 609 -6.36 -51.64 -33.15
C ALA A 609 -5.96 -50.38 -33.93
N ARG A 610 -5.15 -50.52 -34.98
CA ARG A 610 -4.74 -49.42 -35.87
C ARG A 610 -5.97 -48.75 -36.51
N ARG A 611 -6.91 -49.54 -37.03
CA ARG A 611 -8.13 -48.99 -37.65
C ARG A 611 -8.97 -48.22 -36.64
N HIS A 612 -9.21 -48.77 -35.46
CA HIS A 612 -9.95 -48.07 -34.42
C HIS A 612 -9.24 -46.81 -33.96
N ALA A 613 -7.91 -46.85 -33.76
CA ALA A 613 -7.14 -45.67 -33.39
C ALA A 613 -7.21 -44.56 -34.45
N GLN A 614 -7.14 -44.93 -35.73
CA GLN A 614 -7.33 -43.96 -36.83
C GLN A 614 -8.73 -43.33 -36.79
N ILE A 615 -9.79 -44.14 -36.65
CA ILE A 615 -11.16 -43.63 -36.59
C ILE A 615 -11.35 -42.71 -35.37
N ALA A 616 -10.81 -43.07 -34.21
CA ALA A 616 -10.87 -42.24 -33.02
C ALA A 616 -10.14 -40.89 -33.25
N ALA A 617 -8.95 -40.89 -33.86
CA ALA A 617 -8.22 -39.68 -34.20
C ALA A 617 -8.99 -38.79 -35.21
N ASP A 618 -9.61 -39.39 -36.22
CA ASP A 618 -10.42 -38.67 -37.22
C ASP A 618 -11.66 -38.04 -36.58
N LEU A 619 -12.30 -38.72 -35.63
CA LEU A 619 -13.42 -38.17 -34.86
C LEU A 619 -13.00 -37.00 -33.97
N TRP A 620 -11.85 -37.09 -33.31
CA TRP A 620 -11.30 -35.95 -32.54
C TRP A 620 -10.97 -34.77 -33.44
N GLN A 621 -10.40 -35.03 -34.61
CA GLN A 621 -10.12 -34.00 -35.61
C GLN A 621 -11.40 -33.30 -36.09
N LEU A 622 -12.46 -34.07 -36.35
CA LEU A 622 -13.76 -33.53 -36.76
C LEU A 622 -14.36 -32.61 -35.69
N GLY A 623 -14.16 -32.94 -34.41
CA GLY A 623 -14.61 -32.14 -33.27
C GLY A 623 -13.69 -30.96 -32.91
N GLY A 624 -12.54 -30.79 -33.56
CA GLY A 624 -11.55 -29.75 -33.22
C GLY A 624 -10.78 -30.01 -31.92
N HIS A 625 -10.79 -31.25 -31.42
CA HIS A 625 -10.14 -31.68 -30.17
C HIS A 625 -8.71 -32.16 -30.45
N GLU A 626 -7.81 -31.22 -30.72
CA GLU A 626 -6.46 -31.55 -31.22
C GLU A 626 -5.58 -32.26 -30.17
N GLU A 627 -5.76 -32.01 -28.85
CA GLU A 627 -4.97 -32.71 -27.83
C GLU A 627 -5.35 -34.18 -27.72
N GLU A 628 -6.64 -34.48 -27.68
CA GLU A 628 -7.16 -35.84 -27.68
C GLU A 628 -6.82 -36.59 -28.97
N ARG A 629 -6.85 -35.88 -30.11
CA ARG A 629 -6.36 -36.40 -31.40
C ARG A 629 -4.90 -36.81 -31.30
N LEU A 630 -4.01 -35.92 -30.84
CA LEU A 630 -2.58 -36.21 -30.71
C LEU A 630 -2.31 -37.39 -29.77
N ASN A 631 -3.05 -37.47 -28.65
CA ASN A 631 -2.98 -38.60 -27.72
C ASN A 631 -3.38 -39.93 -28.39
N GLU A 632 -4.41 -39.92 -29.25
CA GLU A 632 -4.82 -41.11 -29.99
C GLU A 632 -3.80 -41.50 -31.07
N LEU A 633 -3.20 -40.51 -31.75
CA LEU A 633 -2.17 -40.76 -32.75
C LEU A 633 -0.92 -41.44 -32.16
N VAL A 634 -0.67 -41.33 -30.85
CA VAL A 634 0.39 -42.12 -30.17
C VAL A 634 0.09 -43.62 -30.26
N LEU A 635 -1.15 -44.05 -29.98
CA LEU A 635 -1.55 -45.44 -30.10
C LEU A 635 -1.47 -45.91 -31.55
N LEU A 636 -1.95 -45.08 -32.48
CA LEU A 636 -1.85 -45.36 -33.92
C LEU A 636 -0.39 -45.54 -34.36
N ALA A 637 0.52 -44.66 -33.93
CA ALA A 637 1.94 -44.73 -34.24
C ALA A 637 2.55 -46.03 -33.70
N LYS A 638 2.24 -46.40 -32.46
CA LYS A 638 2.65 -47.68 -31.88
C LYS A 638 2.18 -48.87 -32.72
N MET A 639 0.92 -48.86 -33.18
CA MET A 639 0.38 -49.93 -34.01
C MET A 639 1.06 -49.99 -35.39
N ARG A 640 1.33 -48.84 -36.02
CA ARG A 640 2.07 -48.76 -37.29
C ARG A 640 3.47 -49.38 -37.16
N VAL A 641 4.17 -49.14 -36.05
CA VAL A 641 5.49 -49.76 -35.81
C VAL A 641 5.39 -51.27 -35.64
N ARG A 642 4.39 -51.77 -34.89
CA ARG A 642 4.12 -53.21 -34.76
C ARG A 642 3.81 -53.87 -36.11
N LEU A 643 3.26 -53.11 -37.06
CA LEU A 643 2.98 -53.52 -38.43
C LEU A 643 4.14 -53.25 -39.41
N GLY A 644 5.33 -52.86 -38.92
CA GLY A 644 6.55 -52.77 -39.71
C GLY A 644 6.97 -51.35 -40.15
N ALA A 645 6.26 -50.30 -39.74
CA ALA A 645 6.69 -48.93 -40.01
C ALA A 645 7.93 -48.53 -39.16
N ALA A 646 8.80 -47.69 -39.71
CA ALA A 646 9.91 -47.14 -38.94
C ALA A 646 9.39 -46.23 -37.80
N PRO A 647 9.93 -46.32 -36.57
CA PRO A 647 9.44 -45.53 -35.43
C PRO A 647 9.44 -44.02 -35.66
N ALA A 648 10.50 -43.49 -36.31
CA ALA A 648 10.60 -42.06 -36.60
C ALA A 648 9.50 -41.58 -37.56
N ASP A 649 9.10 -42.41 -38.53
CA ASP A 649 8.05 -42.06 -39.49
C ASP A 649 6.66 -42.18 -38.86
N ALA A 650 6.45 -43.21 -38.03
CA ALA A 650 5.18 -43.41 -37.35
C ALA A 650 4.86 -42.30 -36.34
N PHE A 651 5.86 -41.80 -35.62
CA PHE A 651 5.69 -40.74 -34.61
C PHE A 651 5.82 -39.31 -35.14
N ARG A 652 6.23 -39.12 -36.40
CA ARG A 652 6.52 -37.79 -36.97
C ARG A 652 5.37 -36.80 -36.77
N GLU A 653 4.16 -37.19 -37.16
CA GLU A 653 2.97 -36.34 -37.08
C GLU A 653 2.67 -35.92 -35.63
N VAL A 654 2.75 -36.87 -34.68
CA VAL A 654 2.50 -36.59 -33.26
C VAL A 654 3.55 -35.62 -32.69
N LEU A 655 4.82 -35.83 -33.01
CA LEU A 655 5.91 -35.02 -32.48
C LEU A 655 5.95 -33.62 -33.12
N GLU A 656 5.51 -33.45 -34.36
CA GLU A 656 5.37 -32.15 -34.99
C GLU A 656 4.13 -31.39 -34.49
N GLY A 657 2.98 -32.08 -34.41
CA GLY A 657 1.72 -31.48 -33.97
C GLY A 657 1.66 -31.12 -32.48
N SER A 658 2.46 -31.80 -31.64
CA SER A 658 2.56 -31.50 -30.20
C SER A 658 3.52 -30.36 -29.85
N ARG A 659 4.16 -29.72 -30.84
CA ARG A 659 5.04 -28.56 -30.56
C ARG A 659 4.26 -27.42 -29.90
N GLY A 660 4.81 -26.87 -28.83
CA GLY A 660 4.15 -25.83 -28.02
C GLY A 660 3.11 -26.37 -27.02
N ARG A 661 2.94 -27.70 -26.92
CA ARG A 661 2.07 -28.37 -25.94
C ARG A 661 2.91 -29.32 -25.07
N PRO A 662 3.59 -28.80 -24.04
CA PRO A 662 4.65 -29.52 -23.35
C PRO A 662 4.17 -30.81 -22.66
N SER A 663 2.97 -30.86 -22.07
CA SER A 663 2.43 -32.10 -21.47
C SER A 663 2.13 -33.19 -22.52
N VAL A 664 1.41 -32.82 -23.60
CA VAL A 664 1.08 -33.75 -24.71
C VAL A 664 2.36 -34.25 -25.38
N ARG A 665 3.31 -33.35 -25.65
CA ARG A 665 4.61 -33.68 -26.25
C ARG A 665 5.42 -34.60 -25.35
N GLY A 666 5.52 -34.27 -24.06
CA GLY A 666 6.20 -35.09 -23.07
C GLY A 666 5.66 -36.52 -23.02
N THR A 667 4.34 -36.67 -22.95
CA THR A 667 3.68 -37.99 -22.95
C THR A 667 3.92 -38.76 -24.26
N ALA A 668 3.87 -38.08 -25.41
CA ALA A 668 4.19 -38.69 -26.70
C ALA A 668 5.65 -39.17 -26.78
N LEU A 669 6.59 -38.39 -26.25
CA LEU A 669 8.02 -38.75 -26.19
C LEU A 669 8.28 -39.95 -25.27
N VAL A 670 7.61 -40.05 -24.12
CA VAL A 670 7.70 -41.24 -23.24
C VAL A 670 7.29 -42.51 -24.03
N ASN A 671 6.17 -42.44 -24.75
CA ASN A 671 5.69 -43.55 -25.56
C ASN A 671 6.62 -43.84 -26.75
N TYR A 672 7.18 -42.81 -27.38
CA TYR A 672 8.15 -42.97 -28.47
C TYR A 672 9.42 -43.66 -27.99
N ALA A 673 9.95 -43.26 -26.83
CA ALA A 673 11.10 -43.91 -26.20
C ALA A 673 10.83 -45.39 -25.90
N GLN A 674 9.63 -45.72 -25.41
CA GLN A 674 9.25 -47.13 -25.20
C GLN A 674 9.21 -47.92 -26.51
N VAL A 675 8.67 -47.33 -27.60
CA VAL A 675 8.66 -47.99 -28.91
C VAL A 675 10.08 -48.16 -29.48
N LEU A 676 10.98 -47.19 -29.24
CA LEU A 676 12.39 -47.31 -29.62
C LEU A 676 13.08 -48.46 -28.87
N LEU A 677 12.76 -48.66 -27.59
CA LEU A 677 13.24 -49.81 -26.81
C LEU A 677 12.73 -51.13 -27.40
N ASP A 678 11.43 -51.21 -27.72
CA ASP A 678 10.81 -52.41 -28.29
C ASP A 678 11.48 -52.85 -29.62
N VAL A 679 12.05 -51.90 -30.39
CA VAL A 679 12.78 -52.19 -31.64
C VAL A 679 14.32 -52.20 -31.47
N GLY A 680 14.83 -52.22 -30.24
CA GLY A 680 16.27 -52.33 -29.95
C GLY A 680 17.10 -51.05 -30.10
N GLN A 681 16.47 -49.87 -30.25
CA GLN A 681 17.16 -48.58 -30.39
C GLN A 681 17.38 -47.90 -29.03
N ALA A 682 18.10 -48.57 -28.14
CA ALA A 682 18.22 -48.19 -26.73
C ALA A 682 18.85 -46.79 -26.52
N GLU A 683 19.96 -46.46 -27.17
CA GLU A 683 20.64 -45.16 -27.01
C GLU A 683 19.74 -43.97 -27.38
N ARG A 684 18.98 -44.11 -28.49
CA ARG A 684 18.02 -43.09 -28.91
C ARG A 684 16.87 -42.96 -27.92
N ALA A 685 16.40 -44.08 -27.37
CA ALA A 685 15.33 -44.07 -26.39
C ALA A 685 15.71 -43.29 -25.10
N ASP A 686 16.97 -43.39 -24.64
CA ASP A 686 17.42 -42.61 -23.47
C ASP A 686 17.43 -41.10 -23.76
N THR A 687 17.89 -40.71 -24.95
CA THR A 687 17.89 -39.30 -25.37
C THR A 687 16.46 -38.75 -25.44
N VAL A 688 15.54 -39.50 -26.06
CA VAL A 688 14.12 -39.11 -26.18
C VAL A 688 13.45 -39.05 -24.81
N MET A 689 13.76 -39.96 -23.89
CA MET A 689 13.19 -39.96 -22.55
C MET A 689 13.66 -38.75 -21.73
N GLN A 690 14.92 -38.31 -21.91
CA GLN A 690 15.42 -37.10 -21.26
C GLN A 690 14.74 -35.83 -21.80
N GLU A 691 14.45 -35.79 -23.10
CA GLU A 691 13.63 -34.73 -23.71
C GLU A 691 12.21 -34.72 -23.11
N ALA A 692 11.60 -35.90 -22.96
CA ALA A 692 10.28 -36.04 -22.34
C ALA A 692 10.25 -35.46 -20.92
N VAL A 693 11.26 -35.76 -20.10
CA VAL A 693 11.39 -35.22 -18.73
C VAL A 693 11.44 -33.70 -18.72
N THR A 694 12.16 -33.09 -19.68
CA THR A 694 12.24 -31.63 -19.79
C THR A 694 10.87 -31.03 -20.12
N GLU A 695 10.18 -31.55 -21.13
CA GLU A 695 8.85 -31.09 -21.53
C GLU A 695 7.83 -31.22 -20.38
N LEU A 696 7.81 -32.36 -19.69
CA LEU A 696 6.91 -32.61 -18.57
C LEU A 696 7.17 -31.70 -17.37
N LYS A 697 8.44 -31.39 -17.08
CA LYS A 697 8.82 -30.38 -16.08
C LYS A 697 8.34 -28.99 -16.47
N THR A 698 8.52 -28.59 -17.73
CA THR A 698 8.02 -27.31 -18.24
C THR A 698 6.50 -27.21 -18.15
N ALA A 699 5.78 -28.31 -18.38
CA ALA A 699 4.33 -28.37 -18.24
C ALA A 699 3.82 -28.38 -16.79
N GLY A 700 4.67 -28.73 -15.82
CA GLY A 700 4.22 -29.02 -14.45
C GLY A 700 3.40 -30.31 -14.33
N ASP A 701 3.53 -31.23 -15.29
CA ASP A 701 2.78 -32.50 -15.33
C ASP A 701 3.45 -33.56 -14.45
N ARG A 702 3.04 -33.61 -13.18
CA ARG A 702 3.66 -34.49 -12.17
C ARG A 702 3.44 -35.97 -12.46
N LEU A 703 2.27 -36.36 -12.99
CA LEU A 703 1.96 -37.76 -13.30
C LEU A 703 2.74 -38.24 -14.53
N GLY A 704 2.85 -37.41 -15.57
CA GLY A 704 3.70 -37.71 -16.71
C GLY A 704 5.17 -37.81 -16.30
N LEU A 705 5.65 -36.89 -15.46
CA LEU A 705 7.02 -36.87 -14.96
C LEU A 705 7.34 -38.11 -14.10
N ALA A 706 6.43 -38.50 -13.21
CA ALA A 706 6.56 -39.73 -12.43
C ALA A 706 6.62 -40.97 -13.34
N SER A 707 5.78 -41.04 -14.36
CA SER A 707 5.79 -42.15 -15.33
C SER A 707 7.12 -42.22 -16.10
N ALA A 708 7.68 -41.08 -16.51
CA ALA A 708 8.98 -41.02 -17.18
C ALA A 708 10.11 -41.53 -16.25
N TYR A 709 10.11 -41.12 -14.98
CA TYR A 709 11.07 -41.61 -13.99
C TYR A 709 10.91 -43.10 -13.69
N ILE A 710 9.68 -43.62 -13.58
CA ILE A 710 9.44 -45.06 -13.41
C ILE A 710 10.02 -45.83 -14.60
N ASN A 711 9.76 -45.39 -15.84
CA ASN A 711 10.26 -46.09 -17.03
C ASN A 711 11.80 -46.06 -17.13
N LEU A 712 12.42 -44.92 -16.81
CA LEU A 712 13.88 -44.82 -16.69
C LEU A 712 14.40 -45.74 -15.58
N GLY A 713 13.71 -45.79 -14.44
CA GLY A 713 14.06 -46.63 -13.30
C GLY A 713 14.03 -48.12 -13.68
N VAL A 714 12.96 -48.57 -14.35
CA VAL A 714 12.84 -49.95 -14.85
C VAL A 714 13.97 -50.27 -15.82
N ARG A 715 14.32 -49.34 -16.71
CA ARG A 715 15.45 -49.54 -17.62
C ARG A 715 16.77 -49.70 -16.89
N ARG A 716 17.06 -48.85 -15.89
CA ARG A 716 18.28 -48.96 -15.08
C ARG A 716 18.28 -50.23 -14.23
N HIS A 717 17.11 -50.64 -13.75
CA HIS A 717 16.90 -51.89 -13.03
C HIS A 717 17.28 -53.08 -13.92
N LEU A 718 16.73 -53.17 -15.13
CA LEU A 718 17.04 -54.23 -16.11
C LEU A 718 18.51 -54.24 -16.56
N GLN A 719 19.20 -53.11 -16.49
CA GLN A 719 20.64 -53.00 -16.76
C GLN A 719 21.53 -53.39 -15.56
N GLY A 720 20.95 -53.75 -14.40
CA GLY A 720 21.68 -54.02 -13.16
C GLY A 720 22.21 -52.77 -12.45
N ARG A 721 21.84 -51.57 -12.91
CA ARG A 721 22.24 -50.27 -12.31
C ARG A 721 21.30 -49.91 -11.16
N LEU A 722 21.27 -50.78 -10.14
CA LEU A 722 20.32 -50.72 -9.04
C LEU A 722 20.31 -49.37 -8.27
N PRO A 723 21.46 -48.73 -7.94
CA PRO A 723 21.44 -47.45 -7.24
C PRO A 723 20.80 -46.32 -8.04
N GLU A 724 20.99 -46.31 -9.36
CA GLU A 724 20.38 -45.30 -10.24
C GLU A 724 18.88 -45.54 -10.40
N ALA A 725 18.46 -46.80 -10.53
CA ALA A 725 17.06 -47.17 -10.55
C ALA A 725 16.34 -46.75 -9.27
N ALA A 726 16.94 -47.00 -8.10
CA ALA A 726 16.40 -46.58 -6.81
C ALA A 726 16.25 -45.05 -6.72
N THR A 727 17.24 -44.28 -7.19
CA THR A 727 17.14 -42.81 -7.26
C THR A 727 15.96 -42.37 -8.12
N LEU A 728 15.79 -42.96 -9.29
CA LEU A 728 14.70 -42.63 -10.21
C LEU A 728 13.32 -42.98 -9.63
N TYR A 729 13.18 -44.13 -8.96
CA TYR A 729 11.94 -44.45 -8.26
C TYR A 729 11.64 -43.49 -7.12
N ARG A 730 12.63 -43.10 -6.31
CA ARG A 730 12.43 -42.07 -5.26
C ARG A 730 12.04 -40.71 -5.85
N GLN A 731 12.60 -40.32 -6.99
CA GLN A 731 12.17 -39.13 -7.72
C GLN A 731 10.72 -39.25 -8.17
N ALA A 732 10.30 -40.39 -8.73
CA ALA A 732 8.91 -40.65 -9.08
C ALA A 732 7.97 -40.54 -7.86
N LEU A 733 8.35 -41.13 -6.72
CA LEU A 733 7.57 -41.03 -5.47
C LEU A 733 7.45 -39.59 -4.98
N GLY A 734 8.50 -38.79 -5.10
CA GLY A 734 8.48 -37.36 -4.81
C GLY A 734 7.48 -36.59 -5.68
N GLU A 735 7.40 -36.92 -6.98
CA GLU A 735 6.40 -36.34 -7.88
C GLU A 735 4.98 -36.83 -7.61
N LEU A 736 4.82 -38.08 -7.15
CA LEU A 736 3.52 -38.67 -6.84
C LEU A 736 2.95 -38.21 -5.49
N ALA A 737 3.78 -37.66 -4.60
CA ALA A 737 3.36 -37.15 -3.31
C ALA A 737 2.25 -36.09 -3.46
N GLY A 738 1.10 -36.34 -2.83
CA GLY A 738 -0.08 -35.46 -2.87
C GLY A 738 -0.94 -35.57 -4.13
N THR A 739 -0.56 -36.35 -5.14
CA THR A 739 -1.35 -36.49 -6.39
C THR A 739 -2.59 -37.38 -6.22
N GLY A 740 -2.55 -38.30 -5.24
CA GLY A 740 -3.59 -39.32 -5.05
C GLY A 740 -3.54 -40.50 -6.02
N SER A 741 -2.53 -40.61 -6.90
CA SER A 741 -2.41 -41.72 -7.85
C SER A 741 -1.86 -42.98 -7.19
N VAL A 742 -2.76 -43.81 -6.61
CA VAL A 742 -2.38 -45.04 -5.90
C VAL A 742 -1.71 -46.04 -6.85
N ARG A 743 -2.16 -46.11 -8.11
CA ARG A 743 -1.63 -47.03 -9.12
C ARG A 743 -0.15 -46.76 -9.43
N GLN A 744 0.21 -45.51 -9.73
CA GLN A 744 1.60 -45.17 -10.06
C GLN A 744 2.49 -45.25 -8.83
N MET A 745 1.96 -44.87 -7.65
CA MET A 745 2.67 -45.01 -6.38
C MET A 745 3.03 -46.47 -6.12
N GLY A 746 2.07 -47.39 -6.27
CA GLY A 746 2.33 -48.81 -6.06
C GLY A 746 3.34 -49.41 -7.06
N LEU A 747 3.37 -48.95 -8.31
CA LEU A 747 4.40 -49.35 -9.28
C LEU A 747 5.80 -48.87 -8.87
N ALA A 748 5.95 -47.61 -8.46
CA ALA A 748 7.24 -47.08 -8.03
C ALA A 748 7.71 -47.73 -6.72
N LEU A 749 6.82 -47.89 -5.74
CA LEU A 749 7.12 -48.52 -4.46
C LEU A 749 7.49 -49.99 -4.63
N SER A 750 6.71 -50.78 -5.37
CA SER A 750 7.01 -52.21 -5.56
C SER A 750 8.37 -52.43 -6.22
N ASN A 751 8.70 -51.65 -7.26
CA ASN A 751 10.01 -51.73 -7.89
C ASN A 751 11.16 -51.26 -6.97
N LEU A 752 10.91 -50.26 -6.12
CA LEU A 752 11.91 -49.79 -5.15
C LEU A 752 12.16 -50.85 -4.06
N SER A 753 11.08 -51.40 -3.48
CA SER A 753 11.16 -52.45 -2.45
C SER A 753 11.81 -53.73 -2.98
N GLU A 754 11.59 -54.08 -4.25
CA GLU A 754 12.29 -55.19 -4.90
C GLU A 754 13.80 -54.96 -4.96
N ILE A 755 14.25 -53.76 -5.34
CA ILE A 755 15.69 -53.42 -5.40
C ILE A 755 16.32 -53.32 -4.01
N GLU A 756 15.58 -52.83 -3.02
CA GLU A 756 16.05 -52.69 -1.63
C GLU A 756 15.99 -54.01 -0.84
N GLY A 757 15.30 -55.04 -1.36
CA GLY A 757 15.12 -56.33 -0.69
C GLY A 757 14.19 -56.27 0.52
N ASP A 758 13.33 -55.25 0.61
CA ASP A 758 12.38 -55.06 1.70
C ASP A 758 11.05 -55.76 1.40
N LEU A 759 10.95 -57.02 1.84
CA LEU A 759 9.76 -57.83 1.64
C LEU A 759 8.52 -57.25 2.35
N SER A 760 8.70 -56.64 3.52
CA SER A 760 7.58 -56.06 4.27
C SER A 760 6.99 -54.88 3.51
N ALA A 761 7.83 -53.95 3.07
CA ALA A 761 7.38 -52.79 2.29
C ALA A 761 6.76 -53.21 0.95
N PHE A 762 7.26 -54.28 0.33
CA PHE A 762 6.69 -54.85 -0.88
C PHE A 762 5.27 -55.41 -0.65
N GLU A 763 5.08 -56.20 0.41
CA GLU A 763 3.77 -56.75 0.79
C GLU A 763 2.77 -55.66 1.16
N ASP A 764 3.19 -54.65 1.93
CA ASP A 764 2.38 -53.48 2.27
C ASP A 764 1.92 -52.72 1.01
N THR A 765 2.80 -52.61 0.01
CA THR A 765 2.47 -51.98 -1.28
C THR A 765 1.42 -52.76 -2.05
N LEU A 766 1.52 -54.10 -2.08
CA LEU A 766 0.52 -54.96 -2.71
C LEU A 766 -0.82 -54.91 -1.98
N GLU A 767 -0.80 -54.84 -0.65
CA GLU A 767 -2.01 -54.67 0.15
C GLU A 767 -2.67 -53.31 -0.13
N MET A 768 -1.89 -52.21 -0.19
CA MET A 768 -2.38 -50.89 -0.57
C MET A 768 -3.07 -50.92 -1.95
N LEU A 769 -2.42 -51.52 -2.96
CA LEU A 769 -3.00 -51.68 -4.29
C LEU A 769 -4.29 -52.50 -4.24
N THR A 770 -4.30 -53.60 -3.49
CA THR A 770 -5.48 -54.48 -3.31
C THR A 770 -6.64 -53.73 -2.66
N ARG A 771 -6.39 -52.97 -1.59
CA ARG A 771 -7.41 -52.14 -0.91
C ARG A 771 -7.95 -51.03 -1.81
N ALA A 772 -7.15 -50.54 -2.75
CA ALA A 772 -7.57 -49.59 -3.77
C ALA A 772 -8.25 -50.24 -5.00
N GLY A 773 -8.54 -51.54 -4.94
CA GLY A 773 -9.21 -52.29 -6.02
C GLY A 773 -8.31 -52.65 -7.20
N GLN A 774 -6.99 -52.49 -7.08
CA GLN A 774 -6.00 -52.80 -8.13
C GLN A 774 -5.52 -54.27 -8.04
N HIS A 775 -6.46 -55.22 -7.92
CA HIS A 775 -6.16 -56.64 -7.70
C HIS A 775 -5.29 -57.25 -8.81
N GLU A 776 -5.67 -57.05 -10.07
CA GLU A 776 -4.91 -57.61 -11.20
C GLU A 776 -3.49 -57.05 -11.29
N LEU A 777 -3.32 -55.77 -10.97
CA LEU A 777 -2.00 -55.14 -10.96
C LEU A 777 -1.15 -55.70 -9.83
N ALA A 778 -1.72 -55.85 -8.62
CA ALA A 778 -1.02 -56.47 -7.50
C ALA A 778 -0.60 -57.91 -7.83
N ASP A 779 -1.48 -58.70 -8.44
CA ASP A 779 -1.16 -60.07 -8.88
C ASP A 779 -0.12 -60.11 -9.99
N HIS A 780 -0.17 -59.16 -10.94
CA HIS A 780 0.83 -59.04 -11.99
C HIS A 780 2.22 -58.70 -11.42
N ILE A 781 2.30 -57.74 -10.51
CA ILE A 781 3.54 -57.38 -9.82
C ILE A 781 4.07 -58.60 -9.05
N ARG A 782 3.21 -59.29 -8.29
CA ARG A 782 3.58 -60.49 -7.53
C ARG A 782 4.15 -61.60 -8.42
N ARG A 783 3.60 -61.82 -9.61
CA ARG A 783 4.08 -62.85 -10.55
C ARG A 783 5.44 -62.53 -11.16
N ASN A 784 5.76 -61.24 -11.31
CA ASN A 784 6.96 -60.80 -12.03
C ASN A 784 8.11 -60.37 -11.12
N ALA A 785 7.86 -60.21 -9.82
CA ALA A 785 8.88 -59.79 -8.87
C ALA A 785 9.94 -60.88 -8.62
N THR A 786 11.20 -60.46 -8.61
CA THR A 786 12.37 -61.28 -8.29
C THR A 786 12.95 -60.81 -6.96
N ILE A 787 12.27 -61.14 -5.86
CA ILE A 787 12.74 -60.76 -4.51
C ILE A 787 13.76 -61.79 -4.03
N VAL A 788 15.04 -61.42 -4.07
CA VAL A 788 16.10 -62.19 -3.40
C VAL A 788 16.20 -61.67 -1.97
N ALA A 789 15.78 -62.48 -0.99
CA ALA A 789 16.00 -62.15 0.42
C ALA A 789 17.50 -61.92 0.66
N PRO A 790 17.90 -60.84 1.38
CA PRO A 790 19.30 -60.67 1.72
C PRO A 790 19.76 -61.90 2.53
N ALA A 791 20.80 -62.58 2.05
CA ALA A 791 21.41 -63.69 2.76
C ALA A 791 21.72 -63.21 4.19
N ALA A 792 21.12 -63.88 5.18
CA ALA A 792 21.36 -63.61 6.58
C ALA A 792 22.87 -63.51 6.80
N ALA A 793 23.34 -62.31 7.12
CA ALA A 793 24.73 -62.09 7.49
C ALA A 793 25.05 -63.12 8.57
N HIS A 794 25.96 -64.04 8.24
CA HIS A 794 26.48 -65.00 9.19
C HIS A 794 26.84 -64.24 10.46
N ALA A 795 26.13 -64.57 11.54
CA ALA A 795 26.52 -64.18 12.87
C ALA A 795 27.95 -64.72 13.08
N LEU A 796 28.94 -63.83 12.99
CA LEU A 796 30.23 -64.03 13.62
C LEU A 796 29.97 -64.12 15.13
N ARG A 797 29.74 -65.35 15.62
CA ARG A 797 30.01 -65.72 17.00
C ARG A 797 31.40 -66.38 17.05
N SER A 798 32.14 -65.94 18.07
CA SER A 798 33.53 -66.20 18.49
C SER A 798 34.62 -65.56 17.65
#